data_AF-A0A7J5XKS8-F1
#
_entry.id   AF-A0A7J5XKS8-F1
#
_cell.length_a   1.000
_cell.length_b   1.000
_cell.length_c   1.000
_cell.angle_alpha   90.00
_cell.angle_beta   90.00
_cell.angle_gamma   90.00
#
_symmetry.space_group_name_H-M   'P 1'
#
loop_
_entity.id
_entity.type
_entity.pdbx_description
1 polymer ?
#
loop_
_entity_poly.entity_id
_entity_poly.type
_entity_poly.pdbx_seq_one_letter_code
_entity_poly.pdbx_strand_id
1 'polypeptide(L)'
;MLFDTFDLVSALATLAACLVSMALLLAVSQQLWQLRWTATRDKNCKLPMPKGSMGFPFIGETCHWLLQGGGGEKPQKKSKRGGGRKARWPCAGLNSRCSSPLHLTPRETRSRNATEDHGQVYGEGGGHMLFNVSSANGDDMSDGDEPSFWDNRGLRMCQQRGSGFHSSRRQKYGNVFKTHLLGRPLIRVTGAENVRKILMGEHTLVTTDWPQSTATLLGPNSLANSIGDIHRKRRKALIPSPLPGDPRTNLIFIQFQNSGVQNPNPSSYPMDDPMGTNQSYVGIYLAQTKKGHPCVFAKVFSHEALESYLPKIQQVIQESLRVWSSNPEPINVYRESQRLSFTMAVRVLLGFRVSEEEMRHLFSTFQDFVDNLFSLPIDLPFSGYRKGIRARDALQKSIEKAIREKPLCSQGKDYSDALDVLMGSAKENGTELTMQELKESTIELIFAAFATTASASTSLIMQLLKHPTVLERLREELRVRGLLHNGCLVPGELGLDTIVSLKYLDCVIKEVLRLYTPVSGAYRTAMQTFELDGVQIPKGWSVMYSIRDTHDTAAVFKDVDAFDPDRFSQERGEDKEGRFHYLPFGGGVRSCLGKQLATLFLRILAIELASTSRFELATREFPRVITVPVVHPVDGLKVKFYGLDSNQNEIMAKSEELLGATV
;
A
#
# COMPACT_ATOMS: atom_id res chain seq x y z
N MET A 1 -22.34 -61.33 -26.40
CA MET A 1 -22.46 -60.40 -27.55
C MET A 1 -23.71 -59.53 -27.48
N LEU A 2 -24.94 -60.04 -27.55
CA LEU A 2 -26.16 -59.20 -27.45
C LEU A 2 -26.41 -58.60 -26.05
N PHE A 3 -26.04 -59.31 -24.97
CA PHE A 3 -26.17 -58.82 -23.59
C PHE A 3 -25.12 -57.75 -23.25
N ASP A 4 -23.87 -57.92 -23.68
CA ASP A 4 -22.79 -56.93 -23.45
C ASP A 4 -23.07 -55.58 -24.13
N THR A 5 -23.73 -55.59 -25.29
CA THR A 5 -24.14 -54.37 -25.98
C THR A 5 -25.27 -53.63 -25.25
N PHE A 6 -26.12 -54.35 -24.52
CA PHE A 6 -27.23 -53.75 -23.77
C PHE A 6 -26.73 -53.03 -22.51
N ASP A 7 -25.77 -53.63 -21.81
CA ASP A 7 -25.13 -53.03 -20.63
C ASP A 7 -24.33 -51.77 -21.00
N LEU A 8 -23.64 -51.78 -22.15
CA LEU A 8 -22.93 -50.60 -22.64
C LEU A 8 -23.90 -49.45 -22.99
N VAL A 9 -25.03 -49.75 -23.64
CA VAL A 9 -26.05 -48.75 -23.98
C VAL A 9 -26.72 -48.19 -22.72
N SER A 10 -27.01 -49.04 -21.74
CA SER A 10 -27.55 -48.62 -20.43
C SER A 10 -26.58 -47.74 -19.65
N ALA A 11 -25.30 -48.11 -19.63
CA ALA A 11 -24.23 -47.32 -19.00
C ALA A 11 -24.04 -45.96 -19.67
N LEU A 12 -24.05 -45.92 -21.02
CA LEU A 12 -23.96 -44.66 -21.78
C LEU A 12 -25.19 -43.78 -21.58
N ALA A 13 -26.39 -44.36 -21.53
CA ALA A 13 -27.62 -43.62 -21.25
C ALA A 13 -27.63 -43.04 -19.83
N THR A 14 -27.15 -43.80 -18.85
CA THR A 14 -27.00 -43.34 -17.45
C THR A 14 -25.98 -42.22 -17.35
N LEU A 15 -24.81 -42.37 -17.99
CA LEU A 15 -23.79 -41.33 -18.05
C LEU A 15 -24.35 -40.05 -18.70
N ALA A 16 -25.05 -40.17 -19.83
CA ALA A 16 -25.68 -39.04 -20.51
C ALA A 16 -26.73 -38.36 -19.63
N ALA A 17 -27.59 -39.13 -18.94
CA ALA A 17 -28.57 -38.59 -18.01
C ALA A 17 -27.92 -37.86 -16.82
N CYS A 18 -26.83 -38.41 -16.27
CA CYS A 18 -26.04 -37.75 -15.23
C CYS A 18 -25.41 -36.44 -15.73
N LEU A 19 -24.82 -36.44 -16.93
CA LEU A 19 -24.20 -35.24 -17.52
C LEU A 19 -25.25 -34.15 -17.81
N VAL A 20 -26.42 -34.52 -18.35
CA VAL A 20 -27.54 -33.60 -18.58
C VAL A 20 -28.07 -33.04 -17.25
N SER A 21 -28.24 -33.88 -16.25
CA SER A 21 -28.69 -33.46 -14.92
C SER A 21 -27.69 -32.48 -14.27
N MET A 22 -26.39 -32.78 -14.38
CA MET A 22 -25.32 -31.89 -13.91
C MET A 22 -25.32 -30.55 -14.66
N ALA A 23 -25.49 -30.57 -15.98
CA ALA A 23 -25.58 -29.35 -16.79
C ALA A 23 -26.80 -28.49 -16.43
N LEU A 24 -27.97 -29.12 -16.21
CA LEU A 24 -29.18 -28.43 -15.77
C LEU A 24 -29.02 -27.82 -14.37
N LEU A 25 -28.46 -28.57 -13.41
CA LEU A 25 -28.19 -28.06 -12.07
C LEU A 25 -27.21 -26.89 -12.10
N LEU A 26 -26.17 -26.95 -12.93
CA LEU A 26 -25.23 -25.85 -13.12
C LEU A 26 -25.92 -24.62 -13.73
N ALA A 27 -26.76 -24.79 -14.75
CA ALA A 27 -27.49 -23.71 -15.38
C ALA A 27 -28.48 -23.05 -14.40
N VAL A 28 -29.26 -23.84 -13.66
CA VAL A 28 -30.20 -23.35 -12.63
C VAL A 28 -29.44 -22.63 -11.52
N SER A 29 -28.34 -23.20 -11.04
CA SER A 29 -27.49 -22.59 -10.01
C SER A 29 -26.94 -21.23 -10.47
N GLN A 30 -26.48 -21.15 -11.72
CA GLN A 30 -26.01 -19.89 -12.32
C GLN A 30 -27.15 -18.85 -12.46
N GLN A 31 -28.35 -19.27 -12.85
CA GLN A 31 -29.51 -18.39 -12.94
C GLN A 31 -29.94 -17.88 -11.57
N LEU A 32 -30.04 -18.76 -10.56
CA LEU A 32 -30.35 -18.38 -9.18
C LEU A 32 -29.29 -17.43 -8.61
N TRP A 33 -28.02 -17.61 -8.98
CA TRP A 33 -26.94 -16.72 -8.58
C TRP A 33 -27.08 -15.33 -9.21
N GLN A 34 -27.39 -15.24 -10.50
CA GLN A 34 -27.69 -13.95 -11.12
C GLN A 34 -28.94 -13.30 -10.52
N LEU A 35 -29.98 -14.10 -10.24
CA LEU A 35 -31.21 -13.64 -9.60
C LEU A 35 -30.95 -13.09 -8.20
N ARG A 36 -30.16 -13.79 -7.38
CA ARG A 36 -29.76 -13.34 -6.03
C ARG A 36 -29.17 -11.94 -6.07
N TRP A 37 -28.25 -11.67 -7.00
CA TRP A 37 -27.57 -10.38 -7.06
C TRP A 37 -28.40 -9.28 -7.73
N THR A 38 -29.20 -9.63 -8.72
CA THR A 38 -30.16 -8.67 -9.29
C THR A 38 -31.27 -8.31 -8.30
N ALA A 39 -31.62 -9.21 -7.38
CA ALA A 39 -32.55 -8.92 -6.28
C ALA A 39 -32.00 -7.91 -5.26
N THR A 40 -30.67 -7.83 -5.09
CA THR A 40 -30.01 -6.83 -4.23
C THR A 40 -29.87 -5.45 -4.88
N ARG A 41 -30.36 -5.27 -6.11
CA ARG A 41 -30.50 -3.97 -6.77
C ARG A 41 -31.49 -3.10 -5.98
N ASP A 42 -31.23 -1.80 -5.93
CA ASP A 42 -32.25 -0.85 -5.48
C ASP A 42 -33.32 -0.67 -6.56
N LYS A 43 -34.54 -1.15 -6.27
CA LYS A 43 -35.70 -1.09 -7.18
C LYS A 43 -36.24 0.33 -7.36
N ASN A 44 -35.98 1.22 -6.41
CA ASN A 44 -36.39 2.63 -6.50
C ASN A 44 -35.43 3.43 -7.39
N CYS A 45 -34.25 2.89 -7.70
CA CYS A 45 -33.26 3.51 -8.57
C CYS A 45 -33.43 3.04 -10.03
N LYS A 46 -33.76 3.99 -10.91
CA LYS A 46 -33.94 3.75 -12.35
C LYS A 46 -32.64 3.37 -13.07
N LEU A 47 -31.48 3.73 -12.52
CA LEU A 47 -30.17 3.45 -13.11
C LEU A 47 -29.88 1.94 -13.15
N PRO A 48 -29.15 1.46 -14.17
CA PRO A 48 -28.77 0.06 -14.25
C PRO A 48 -27.69 -0.28 -13.22
N MET A 49 -27.57 -1.57 -12.90
CA MET A 49 -26.44 -2.08 -12.12
C MET A 49 -25.12 -1.96 -12.92
N PRO A 50 -23.97 -1.82 -12.24
CA PRO A 50 -22.68 -1.81 -12.92
C PRO A 50 -22.48 -3.09 -13.72
N LYS A 51 -21.83 -2.96 -14.88
CA LYS A 51 -21.36 -4.12 -15.66
C LYS A 51 -20.33 -4.90 -14.84
N GLY A 52 -20.12 -6.16 -15.18
CA GLY A 52 -19.16 -7.01 -14.49
C GLY A 52 -19.65 -8.42 -14.29
N SER A 53 -18.86 -9.23 -13.58
CA SER A 53 -19.11 -10.65 -13.40
C SER A 53 -19.06 -10.98 -11.91
N MET A 54 -20.07 -11.70 -11.43
CA MET A 54 -20.11 -12.19 -10.05
C MET A 54 -19.45 -13.58 -9.92
N GLY A 55 -18.84 -14.09 -11.01
CA GLY A 55 -18.29 -15.44 -11.10
C GLY A 55 -19.30 -16.54 -10.76
N PHE A 56 -18.79 -17.71 -10.34
CA PHE A 56 -19.63 -18.84 -9.94
C PHE A 56 -20.17 -18.67 -8.50
N PRO A 57 -21.28 -19.34 -8.15
CA PRO A 57 -21.77 -19.37 -6.77
C PRO A 57 -20.67 -19.81 -5.79
N PHE A 58 -20.65 -19.24 -4.58
CA PHE A 58 -19.70 -19.50 -3.47
C PHE A 58 -18.25 -19.05 -3.70
N ILE A 59 -17.69 -19.33 -4.87
CA ILE A 59 -16.30 -18.98 -5.22
C ILE A 59 -16.22 -17.56 -5.79
N GLY A 60 -17.24 -17.13 -6.52
CA GLY A 60 -17.25 -15.88 -7.27
C GLY A 60 -16.14 -15.81 -8.31
N GLU A 61 -15.52 -14.64 -8.41
CA GLU A 61 -14.31 -14.46 -9.21
C GLU A 61 -13.03 -14.72 -8.40
N THR A 62 -13.17 -15.13 -7.13
CA THR A 62 -12.04 -15.32 -6.21
C THR A 62 -11.02 -16.29 -6.78
N CYS A 63 -11.40 -17.48 -7.26
CA CYS A 63 -10.45 -18.43 -7.86
C CYS A 63 -9.71 -17.87 -9.09
N HIS A 64 -10.41 -17.13 -9.96
CA HIS A 64 -9.75 -16.52 -11.12
C HIS A 64 -8.75 -15.44 -10.70
N TRP A 65 -9.10 -14.66 -9.66
CA TRP A 65 -8.18 -13.74 -9.00
C TRP A 65 -6.99 -14.45 -8.36
N LEU A 66 -7.16 -15.69 -7.85
CA LEU A 66 -6.06 -16.51 -7.29
C LEU A 66 -5.11 -17.06 -8.37
N LEU A 67 -5.69 -17.55 -9.48
CA LEU A 67 -5.00 -18.36 -10.47
C LEU A 67 -4.28 -17.54 -11.56
N GLN A 68 -4.73 -16.32 -11.87
CA GLN A 68 -4.13 -15.50 -12.93
C GLN A 68 -2.66 -15.09 -12.70
N GLY A 69 -2.08 -15.34 -11.51
CA GLY A 69 -0.67 -15.07 -11.24
C GLY A 69 0.33 -16.17 -11.61
N GLY A 70 -0.11 -17.29 -12.22
CA GLY A 70 0.76 -18.42 -12.60
C GLY A 70 1.23 -18.44 -14.07
N GLY A 71 0.67 -17.57 -14.93
CA GLY A 71 1.06 -17.49 -16.34
C GLY A 71 1.95 -16.28 -16.59
N GLY A 72 3.21 -16.51 -16.99
CA GLY A 72 4.07 -15.43 -17.48
C GLY A 72 3.37 -14.68 -18.62
N GLU A 73 3.34 -13.35 -18.53
CA GLU A 73 2.96 -12.50 -19.66
C GLU A 73 3.91 -12.79 -20.81
N LYS A 74 3.41 -13.45 -21.86
CA LYS A 74 4.13 -13.47 -23.13
C LYS A 74 4.20 -12.03 -23.63
N PRO A 75 5.39 -11.50 -24.00
CA PRO A 75 5.50 -10.15 -24.48
C PRO A 75 4.60 -9.96 -25.71
N GLN A 76 3.76 -8.94 -25.62
CA GLN A 76 2.83 -8.54 -26.66
C GLN A 76 3.62 -8.29 -27.94
N LYS A 77 3.48 -9.16 -28.95
CA LYS A 77 4.07 -8.97 -30.27
C LYS A 77 3.54 -7.65 -30.84
N LYS A 78 4.37 -6.59 -30.79
CA LYS A 78 4.12 -5.35 -31.52
C LYS A 78 4.01 -5.71 -33.01
N SER A 79 2.80 -5.54 -33.55
CA SER A 79 2.51 -5.57 -34.97
C SER A 79 3.38 -4.51 -35.67
N LYS A 80 4.50 -4.94 -36.28
CA LYS A 80 5.23 -4.13 -37.25
C LYS A 80 4.37 -4.02 -38.52
N ARG A 81 3.64 -2.92 -38.69
CA ARG A 81 3.29 -2.44 -40.03
C ARG A 81 4.48 -1.65 -40.56
N GLY A 82 4.97 -2.09 -41.72
CA GLY A 82 6.23 -1.67 -42.29
C GLY A 82 6.21 -0.26 -42.91
N GLY A 83 7.42 0.18 -43.25
CA GLY A 83 7.63 1.36 -44.07
C GLY A 83 9.07 1.87 -44.00
N GLY A 84 9.93 1.37 -44.89
CA GLY A 84 10.91 2.24 -45.55
C GLY A 84 12.36 2.24 -45.06
N ARG A 85 13.20 1.63 -45.92
CA ARG A 85 14.56 2.04 -46.33
C ARG A 85 15.74 1.74 -45.41
N LYS A 86 16.38 0.63 -45.81
CA LYS A 86 17.79 0.25 -45.66
C LYS A 86 18.75 1.42 -45.86
N ALA A 87 19.73 1.54 -44.97
CA ALA A 87 21.09 1.94 -45.32
C ALA A 87 22.05 0.87 -44.76
N ARG A 88 22.63 0.08 -45.66
CA ARG A 88 23.87 -0.68 -45.45
C ARG A 88 25.02 0.32 -45.46
N TRP A 89 26.07 0.12 -44.65
CA TRP A 89 27.45 -0.05 -45.12
C TRP A 89 28.26 -0.86 -44.06
N PRO A 90 29.34 -1.56 -44.47
CA PRO A 90 29.91 -2.73 -43.80
C PRO A 90 31.32 -2.48 -43.22
N CYS A 91 31.83 -3.43 -42.42
CA CYS A 91 33.24 -3.90 -42.37
C CYS A 91 33.35 -4.96 -41.27
N ALA A 92 33.66 -6.23 -41.62
CA ALA A 92 35.01 -6.81 -41.60
C ALA A 92 35.59 -6.79 -40.17
N GLY A 93 35.68 -7.89 -39.42
CA GLY A 93 36.25 -9.18 -39.78
C GLY A 93 37.68 -9.23 -39.23
N LEU A 94 37.92 -9.92 -38.13
CA LEU A 94 39.24 -10.45 -37.76
C LEU A 94 39.13 -11.51 -36.66
N ASN A 95 39.58 -12.70 -37.03
CA ASN A 95 39.91 -13.83 -36.17
C ASN A 95 41.10 -13.49 -35.26
N SER A 96 41.07 -13.98 -34.02
CA SER A 96 42.28 -14.57 -33.43
C SER A 96 41.93 -15.54 -32.30
N ARG A 97 42.41 -16.76 -32.50
CA ARG A 97 42.47 -17.90 -31.57
C ARG A 97 43.34 -17.55 -30.35
N CYS A 98 43.02 -18.14 -29.20
CA CYS A 98 44.05 -18.67 -28.30
C CYS A 98 43.45 -19.85 -27.51
N SER A 99 44.26 -20.89 -27.38
CA SER A 99 43.90 -22.23 -26.96
C SER A 99 44.68 -22.62 -25.70
N SER A 100 43.98 -23.22 -24.73
CA SER A 100 44.43 -24.35 -23.88
C SER A 100 45.44 -24.08 -22.72
N PRO A 101 45.73 -25.09 -21.86
CA PRO A 101 44.83 -25.79 -20.91
C PRO A 101 45.52 -26.08 -19.54
N LEU A 102 44.84 -26.77 -18.60
CA LEU A 102 45.34 -27.67 -17.51
C LEU A 102 44.32 -27.69 -16.35
N HIS A 103 44.18 -28.69 -15.47
CA HIS A 103 44.14 -30.15 -15.57
C HIS A 103 43.44 -30.66 -14.28
N LEU A 104 42.90 -31.89 -14.32
CA LEU A 104 42.12 -32.55 -13.26
C LEU A 104 42.95 -33.00 -12.03
N THR A 105 42.33 -33.17 -10.84
CA THR A 105 41.98 -34.49 -10.26
C THR A 105 41.33 -34.43 -8.85
N PRO A 106 40.58 -35.48 -8.42
CA PRO A 106 39.67 -35.49 -7.27
C PRO A 106 40.13 -36.39 -6.09
N ARG A 107 39.45 -36.31 -4.95
CA ARG A 107 39.55 -37.30 -3.85
C ARG A 107 38.19 -37.68 -3.24
N GLU A 108 37.85 -38.94 -3.47
CA GLU A 108 37.07 -39.90 -2.63
C GLU A 108 37.54 -39.91 -1.16
N THR A 109 36.90 -40.47 -0.12
CA THR A 109 35.71 -41.32 0.16
C THR A 109 35.56 -41.38 1.70
N ARG A 110 34.36 -41.55 2.27
CA ARG A 110 34.00 -42.71 3.14
C ARG A 110 32.59 -42.61 3.75
N SER A 111 31.89 -43.73 3.64
CA SER A 111 30.59 -44.07 4.24
C SER A 111 30.70 -44.48 5.71
N ARG A 112 29.54 -44.49 6.41
CA ARG A 112 29.10 -45.63 7.25
C ARG A 112 27.65 -45.49 7.73
N ASN A 113 26.87 -46.48 7.30
CA ASN A 113 25.87 -47.32 7.98
C ASN A 113 24.60 -46.76 8.62
N ALA A 114 23.50 -47.34 8.12
CA ALA A 114 22.16 -47.43 8.67
C ALA A 114 22.04 -48.48 9.79
N THR A 115 20.98 -48.35 10.59
CA THR A 115 20.26 -49.45 11.24
C THR A 115 18.77 -49.14 11.24
N GLU A 116 18.00 -50.08 10.69
CA GLU A 116 16.54 -50.18 10.71
C GLU A 116 16.04 -50.49 12.13
N ASP A 117 14.79 -50.10 12.44
CA ASP A 117 13.96 -50.92 13.31
C ASP A 117 12.48 -50.81 12.95
N HIS A 118 11.81 -51.97 12.95
CA HIS A 118 10.44 -52.20 12.51
C HIS A 118 9.43 -52.00 13.64
N GLY A 119 8.23 -51.53 13.29
CA GLY A 119 7.04 -51.56 14.16
C GLY A 119 5.75 -51.32 13.39
N GLN A 120 5.11 -52.40 12.92
CA GLN A 120 3.72 -52.42 12.43
C GLN A 120 2.73 -52.42 13.61
N VAL A 121 1.53 -51.83 13.42
CA VAL A 121 0.18 -52.43 13.65
C VAL A 121 -0.92 -51.34 13.59
N TYR A 122 -1.83 -51.51 12.61
CA TYR A 122 -3.27 -51.16 12.46
C TYR A 122 -3.86 -49.87 13.09
N GLY A 123 -4.74 -49.07 12.47
CA GLY A 123 -5.55 -49.14 11.25
C GLY A 123 -6.86 -48.36 11.49
N GLU A 124 -7.49 -47.84 10.41
CA GLU A 124 -8.75 -47.04 10.31
C GLU A 124 -8.53 -45.53 10.14
N GLY A 125 -9.00 -44.84 9.10
CA GLY A 125 -10.00 -45.14 8.08
C GLY A 125 -10.79 -43.86 7.80
N GLY A 126 -10.38 -43.05 6.83
CA GLY A 126 -11.05 -41.78 6.50
C GLY A 126 -10.51 -41.13 5.24
N GLY A 127 -11.04 -41.55 4.08
CA GLY A 127 -10.60 -41.07 2.78
C GLY A 127 -10.96 -39.60 2.54
N HIS A 128 -9.95 -38.77 2.27
CA HIS A 128 -10.11 -37.45 1.66
C HIS A 128 -9.48 -37.46 0.27
N MET A 129 -10.28 -37.08 -0.73
CA MET A 129 -9.84 -36.85 -2.12
C MET A 129 -8.78 -35.76 -2.18
N LEU A 130 -7.56 -36.14 -2.53
CA LEU A 130 -6.45 -35.24 -2.89
C LEU A 130 -6.61 -34.78 -4.34
N PHE A 131 -6.79 -33.48 -4.57
CA PHE A 131 -6.50 -32.88 -5.88
C PHE A 131 -5.00 -32.58 -5.95
N ASN A 132 -4.28 -33.44 -6.67
CA ASN A 132 -2.85 -33.30 -6.93
C ASN A 132 -2.65 -32.28 -8.08
N VAL A 133 -1.94 -31.18 -7.84
CA VAL A 133 -1.49 -30.26 -8.91
C VAL A 133 0.00 -30.48 -9.10
N SER A 134 0.33 -31.14 -10.21
CA SER A 134 1.70 -31.43 -10.65
C SER A 134 2.55 -30.16 -10.81
N SER A 135 3.78 -30.26 -10.34
CA SER A 135 4.88 -29.31 -10.46
C SER A 135 5.46 -29.22 -11.88
N ALA A 136 6.17 -28.11 -12.14
CA ALA A 136 7.26 -28.02 -13.12
C ALA A 136 8.34 -27.05 -12.59
N ASN A 137 9.44 -27.65 -12.10
CA ASN A 137 10.87 -27.23 -11.91
C ASN A 137 11.17 -25.79 -11.44
N GLY A 138 11.84 -25.53 -10.29
CA GLY A 138 13.17 -25.98 -9.82
C GLY A 138 14.16 -24.83 -10.09
N ASP A 139 14.68 -24.06 -9.11
CA ASP A 139 15.71 -24.49 -8.15
C ASP A 139 15.71 -23.70 -6.81
N ASP A 140 16.15 -24.40 -5.75
CA ASP A 140 16.52 -23.99 -4.38
C ASP A 140 15.51 -23.23 -3.50
N MET A 141 14.56 -23.98 -2.94
CA MET A 141 14.04 -23.74 -1.58
C MET A 141 14.41 -24.92 -0.69
N SER A 142 15.10 -24.62 0.41
CA SER A 142 15.39 -25.56 1.49
C SER A 142 14.12 -26.17 2.08
N ASP A 143 14.14 -27.49 2.27
CA ASP A 143 13.07 -28.35 2.79
C ASP A 143 12.38 -27.83 4.06
N GLY A 144 11.04 -27.90 4.07
CA GLY A 144 10.20 -27.75 5.26
C GLY A 144 8.97 -26.86 5.05
N ASP A 145 7.80 -27.48 4.96
CA ASP A 145 6.43 -26.93 4.97
C ASP A 145 5.84 -26.42 3.64
N GLU A 146 5.13 -27.30 2.93
CA GLU A 146 4.12 -26.88 1.96
C GLU A 146 2.99 -26.09 2.66
N PRO A 147 2.63 -24.88 2.19
CA PRO A 147 1.64 -24.05 2.88
C PRO A 147 0.21 -24.56 2.68
N SER A 148 -0.44 -24.93 3.78
CA SER A 148 -1.89 -25.21 3.80
C SER A 148 -2.71 -23.96 3.43
N PHE A 149 -3.87 -24.15 2.78
CA PHE A 149 -4.82 -23.07 2.45
C PHE A 149 -5.27 -22.23 3.67
N TRP A 150 -5.11 -22.78 4.88
CA TRP A 150 -5.44 -22.16 6.16
C TRP A 150 -4.33 -21.26 6.74
N ASP A 151 -3.15 -21.25 6.13
CA ASP A 151 -2.07 -20.33 6.46
C ASP A 151 -2.32 -18.94 5.81
N ASN A 152 -2.04 -17.86 6.54
CA ASN A 152 -2.12 -16.47 6.06
C ASN A 152 -1.27 -16.23 4.81
N ARG A 153 -0.28 -17.09 4.52
CA ARG A 153 0.47 -17.08 3.26
C ARG A 153 -0.43 -17.34 2.04
N GLY A 154 -1.47 -18.16 2.16
CA GLY A 154 -2.48 -18.40 1.12
C GLY A 154 -3.23 -17.12 0.75
N LEU A 155 -3.90 -16.48 1.73
CA LEU A 155 -4.63 -15.21 1.50
C LEU A 155 -3.74 -14.07 1.00
N ARG A 156 -2.45 -14.04 1.38
CA ARG A 156 -1.50 -13.06 0.85
C ARG A 156 -1.05 -13.38 -0.57
N MET A 157 -0.76 -14.64 -0.89
CA MET A 157 -0.49 -15.07 -2.26
C MET A 157 -1.67 -14.74 -3.20
N CYS A 158 -2.90 -14.85 -2.70
CA CYS A 158 -4.11 -14.46 -3.41
C CYS A 158 -4.13 -12.95 -3.74
N GLN A 159 -3.75 -12.10 -2.79
CA GLN A 159 -3.67 -10.63 -2.96
C GLN A 159 -2.56 -10.19 -3.92
N GLN A 160 -1.43 -10.90 -3.92
CA GLN A 160 -0.24 -10.60 -4.70
C GLN A 160 -0.42 -10.74 -6.23
N ARG A 161 -1.43 -11.50 -6.67
CA ARG A 161 -1.60 -11.94 -8.08
C ARG A 161 -2.67 -11.17 -8.87
N GLY A 162 -3.31 -10.17 -8.25
CA GLY A 162 -4.53 -9.53 -8.74
C GLY A 162 -4.41 -8.28 -9.63
N SER A 163 -3.20 -7.76 -9.92
CA SER A 163 -3.06 -6.52 -10.71
C SER A 163 -3.60 -6.68 -12.14
N GLY A 164 -3.25 -7.78 -12.82
CA GLY A 164 -3.76 -8.13 -14.16
C GLY A 164 -5.28 -8.42 -14.18
N PHE A 165 -5.81 -8.97 -13.09
CA PHE A 165 -7.24 -9.21 -12.93
C PHE A 165 -8.05 -7.91 -13.01
N HIS A 166 -7.58 -6.86 -12.32
CA HIS A 166 -8.28 -5.58 -12.25
C HIS A 166 -8.13 -4.76 -13.53
N SER A 167 -6.95 -4.73 -14.14
CA SER A 167 -6.73 -4.02 -15.41
C SER A 167 -7.57 -4.61 -16.54
N SER A 168 -7.58 -5.94 -16.69
CA SER A 168 -8.39 -6.65 -17.69
C SER A 168 -9.89 -6.35 -17.56
N ARG A 169 -10.42 -6.38 -16.32
CA ARG A 169 -11.84 -6.11 -16.06
C ARG A 169 -12.21 -4.66 -16.28
N ARG A 170 -11.33 -3.72 -15.92
CA ARG A 170 -11.53 -2.31 -16.21
C ARG A 170 -11.56 -2.04 -17.71
N GLN A 171 -10.65 -2.63 -18.47
CA GLN A 171 -10.64 -2.51 -19.93
C GLN A 171 -11.93 -3.07 -20.55
N LYS A 172 -12.49 -4.14 -19.97
CA LYS A 172 -13.73 -4.77 -20.46
C LYS A 172 -15.02 -4.07 -20.01
N TYR A 173 -15.08 -3.61 -18.77
CA TYR A 173 -16.32 -3.16 -18.12
C TYR A 173 -16.36 -1.66 -17.81
N GLY A 174 -15.24 -0.95 -17.93
CA GLY A 174 -15.11 0.47 -17.62
C GLY A 174 -14.60 0.75 -16.20
N ASN A 175 -14.68 2.02 -15.80
CA ASN A 175 -14.13 2.51 -14.53
C ASN A 175 -14.89 2.06 -13.28
N VAL A 176 -16.17 1.69 -13.45
CA VAL A 176 -17.07 1.22 -12.40
C VAL A 176 -17.62 -0.15 -12.80
N PHE A 177 -17.23 -1.19 -12.07
CA PHE A 177 -17.68 -2.55 -12.37
C PHE A 177 -17.91 -3.39 -11.12
N LYS A 178 -18.86 -4.32 -11.19
CA LYS A 178 -19.16 -5.27 -10.11
C LYS A 178 -18.30 -6.54 -10.23
N THR A 179 -17.93 -7.08 -9.08
CA THR A 179 -17.25 -8.37 -8.92
C THR A 179 -17.69 -9.04 -7.61
N HIS A 180 -17.24 -10.26 -7.38
CA HIS A 180 -17.47 -10.99 -6.14
C HIS A 180 -16.16 -11.58 -5.65
N LEU A 181 -15.61 -11.02 -4.58
CA LEU A 181 -14.34 -11.40 -3.98
C LEU A 181 -14.55 -11.74 -2.50
N LEU A 182 -13.93 -12.82 -2.03
CA LEU A 182 -13.93 -13.24 -0.62
C LEU A 182 -15.35 -13.33 -0.02
N GLY A 183 -16.31 -13.87 -0.79
CA GLY A 183 -17.68 -14.08 -0.32
C GLY A 183 -18.56 -12.82 -0.26
N ARG A 184 -18.06 -11.66 -0.73
CA ARG A 184 -18.80 -10.39 -0.70
C ARG A 184 -19.02 -9.81 -2.11
N PRO A 185 -20.21 -9.24 -2.39
CA PRO A 185 -20.40 -8.43 -3.58
C PRO A 185 -19.59 -7.13 -3.45
N LEU A 186 -18.83 -6.81 -4.50
CA LEU A 186 -17.90 -5.70 -4.50
C LEU A 186 -18.06 -4.88 -5.78
N ILE A 187 -18.05 -3.56 -5.65
CA ILE A 187 -17.92 -2.65 -6.80
C ILE A 187 -16.52 -2.06 -6.80
N ARG A 188 -15.78 -2.27 -7.89
CA ARG A 188 -14.48 -1.63 -8.13
C ARG A 188 -14.71 -0.29 -8.79
N VAL A 189 -14.04 0.73 -8.27
CA VAL A 189 -14.19 2.11 -8.73
C VAL A 189 -12.82 2.72 -8.99
N THR A 190 -12.68 3.37 -10.14
CA THR A 190 -11.48 4.07 -10.60
C THR A 190 -11.89 5.40 -11.25
N GLY A 191 -10.92 6.28 -11.49
CA GLY A 191 -11.14 7.57 -12.14
C GLY A 191 -11.37 8.69 -11.13
N ALA A 192 -10.76 9.84 -11.41
CA ALA A 192 -10.64 10.94 -10.45
C ALA A 192 -11.98 11.41 -9.89
N GLU A 193 -12.99 11.60 -10.73
CA GLU A 193 -14.30 12.11 -10.31
C GLU A 193 -15.07 11.09 -9.45
N ASN A 194 -15.05 9.81 -9.83
CA ASN A 194 -15.68 8.75 -9.05
C ASN A 194 -15.03 8.58 -7.69
N VAL A 195 -13.68 8.53 -7.67
CA VAL A 195 -12.92 8.39 -6.42
C VAL A 195 -13.09 9.63 -5.54
N ARG A 196 -13.15 10.83 -6.14
CA ARG A 196 -13.50 12.07 -5.42
C ARG A 196 -14.86 11.97 -4.76
N LYS A 197 -15.90 11.53 -5.48
CA LYS A 197 -17.25 11.40 -4.94
C LYS A 197 -17.31 10.43 -3.75
N ILE A 198 -16.60 9.30 -3.83
CA ILE A 198 -16.49 8.34 -2.71
C ILE A 198 -15.78 8.96 -1.52
N LEU A 199 -14.60 9.54 -1.73
CA LEU A 199 -13.76 10.06 -0.65
C LEU A 199 -14.38 11.28 0.05
N MET A 200 -15.06 12.16 -0.71
CA MET A 200 -15.79 13.29 -0.16
C MET A 200 -17.14 12.89 0.46
N GLY A 201 -17.70 11.75 0.04
CA GLY A 201 -18.93 11.18 0.57
C GLY A 201 -18.76 10.32 1.83
N GLU A 202 -17.58 10.33 2.47
CA GLU A 202 -17.38 9.59 3.72
C GLU A 202 -18.31 10.10 4.84
N HIS A 203 -18.89 9.16 5.59
CA HIS A 203 -19.93 9.36 6.61
C HIS A 203 -21.31 9.81 6.08
N THR A 204 -21.49 9.89 4.76
CA THR A 204 -22.77 10.28 4.14
C THR A 204 -23.19 9.28 3.06
N LEU A 205 -22.39 9.12 2.01
CA LEU A 205 -22.58 8.13 0.95
C LEU A 205 -21.99 6.77 1.32
N VAL A 206 -20.82 6.79 1.97
CA VAL A 206 -20.03 5.61 2.28
C VAL A 206 -19.42 5.67 3.68
N THR A 207 -19.10 4.51 4.24
CA THR A 207 -18.33 4.38 5.48
C THR A 207 -17.18 3.40 5.30
N THR A 208 -16.07 3.60 6.01
CA THR A 208 -14.98 2.62 6.09
C THR A 208 -15.46 1.20 6.36
N ASP A 209 -14.89 0.25 5.60
CA ASP A 209 -15.12 -1.19 5.74
C ASP A 209 -13.77 -1.87 5.97
N TRP A 210 -13.47 -2.19 7.24
CA TRP A 210 -12.32 -3.01 7.61
C TRP A 210 -12.76 -4.45 7.86
N PRO A 211 -11.95 -5.46 7.49
CA PRO A 211 -12.19 -6.83 7.92
C PRO A 211 -12.29 -6.93 9.45
N GLN A 212 -13.14 -7.84 9.93
CA GLN A 212 -13.40 -8.00 11.37
C GLN A 212 -12.11 -8.26 12.15
N SER A 213 -11.20 -9.08 11.61
CA SER A 213 -9.90 -9.35 12.22
C SER A 213 -9.08 -8.08 12.41
N THR A 214 -9.00 -7.24 11.38
CA THR A 214 -8.30 -5.94 11.44
C THR A 214 -8.94 -5.02 12.47
N ALA A 215 -10.28 -4.95 12.48
CA ALA A 215 -11.02 -4.11 13.42
C ALA A 215 -10.76 -4.52 14.88
N THR A 216 -10.80 -5.83 15.18
CA THR A 216 -10.53 -6.34 16.53
C THR A 216 -9.06 -6.15 16.95
N LEU A 217 -8.12 -6.35 16.03
CA LEU A 217 -6.70 -6.25 16.33
C LEU A 217 -6.23 -4.81 16.54
N LEU A 218 -6.71 -3.84 15.74
CA LEU A 218 -6.42 -2.42 15.95
C LEU A 218 -7.14 -1.83 17.17
N GLY A 219 -8.26 -2.42 17.59
CA GLY A 219 -9.04 -1.98 18.74
C GLY A 219 -10.08 -0.92 18.40
N PRO A 220 -11.15 -0.82 19.22
CA PRO A 220 -12.28 0.07 18.96
C PRO A 220 -11.96 1.56 19.11
N ASN A 221 -10.86 1.91 19.80
CA ASN A 221 -10.48 3.31 19.99
C ASN A 221 -9.58 3.88 18.88
N SER A 222 -9.17 3.04 17.93
CA SER A 222 -8.40 3.50 16.77
C SER A 222 -9.19 4.46 15.88
N LEU A 223 -8.52 5.46 15.34
CA LEU A 223 -9.04 6.39 14.34
C LEU A 223 -9.47 5.65 13.06
N ALA A 224 -8.74 4.61 12.68
CA ALA A 224 -9.04 3.74 11.54
C ALA A 224 -10.42 3.07 11.64
N ASN A 225 -10.80 2.61 12.83
CA ASN A 225 -12.11 1.98 13.09
C ASN A 225 -13.21 2.99 13.44
N SER A 226 -12.84 4.21 13.82
CA SER A 226 -13.80 5.26 14.16
C SER A 226 -14.63 5.70 12.95
N ILE A 227 -15.91 6.01 13.16
CA ILE A 227 -16.85 6.52 12.14
C ILE A 227 -17.59 7.77 12.64
N GLY A 228 -18.24 8.50 11.74
CA GLY A 228 -19.09 9.66 12.05
C GLY A 228 -18.40 10.75 12.88
N ASP A 229 -19.10 11.25 13.90
CA ASP A 229 -18.59 12.31 14.77
C ASP A 229 -17.44 11.86 15.66
N ILE A 230 -17.38 10.59 16.05
CA ILE A 230 -16.27 10.05 16.84
C ILE A 230 -14.97 10.17 16.04
N HIS A 231 -15.01 9.76 14.77
CA HIS A 231 -13.87 9.92 13.86
C HIS A 231 -13.50 11.39 13.68
N ARG A 232 -14.47 12.28 13.45
CA ARG A 232 -14.20 13.72 13.29
C ARG A 232 -13.54 14.32 14.54
N LYS A 233 -14.04 14.01 15.73
CA LYS A 233 -13.51 14.50 17.01
C LYS A 233 -12.08 14.00 17.25
N ARG A 234 -11.84 12.68 17.14
CA ARG A 234 -10.51 12.08 17.28
C ARG A 234 -9.51 12.63 16.27
N ARG A 235 -9.93 12.79 15.01
CA ARG A 235 -9.10 13.40 13.97
C ARG A 235 -8.79 14.86 14.26
N LYS A 236 -9.76 15.64 14.73
CA LYS A 236 -9.55 17.06 15.06
C LYS A 236 -8.58 17.25 16.22
N ALA A 237 -8.55 16.34 17.20
CA ALA A 237 -7.54 16.34 18.25
C ALA A 237 -6.10 16.13 17.71
N LEU A 238 -5.97 15.60 16.49
CA LEU A 238 -4.70 15.28 15.84
C LEU A 238 -4.26 16.29 14.76
N ILE A 239 -5.13 17.18 14.29
CA ILE A 239 -4.87 18.09 13.15
C ILE A 239 -4.95 19.55 13.59
N PRO A 240 -4.02 20.43 13.14
CA PRO A 240 -4.12 21.86 13.34
C PRO A 240 -5.41 22.50 12.84
N SER A 241 -6.09 23.24 13.72
CA SER A 241 -7.02 24.29 13.30
C SER A 241 -6.23 25.46 12.69
N PRO A 242 -6.71 26.09 11.60
CA PRO A 242 -6.06 27.30 11.09
C PRO A 242 -6.05 28.39 12.17
N LEU A 243 -4.90 29.03 12.37
CA LEU A 243 -4.79 30.20 13.23
C LEU A 243 -5.58 31.36 12.62
N PRO A 244 -6.40 32.09 13.40
CA PRO A 244 -7.04 33.30 12.89
C PRO A 244 -5.96 34.38 12.66
N GLY A 245 -5.65 34.68 11.39
CA GLY A 245 -4.83 35.84 11.02
C GLY A 245 -3.64 35.62 10.08
N ASP A 246 -3.33 34.39 9.65
CA ASP A 246 -2.24 34.17 8.69
C ASP A 246 -2.70 34.48 7.24
N PRO A 247 -2.07 35.44 6.52
CA PRO A 247 -2.41 35.79 5.14
C PRO A 247 -2.21 34.63 4.14
N ARG A 248 -1.40 33.60 4.44
CA ARG A 248 -1.30 32.38 3.61
C ARG A 248 -2.55 31.50 3.69
N THR A 249 -3.32 31.61 4.77
CA THR A 249 -4.60 30.90 4.96
C THR A 249 -5.70 31.43 4.06
N ASN A 250 -5.67 32.72 3.71
CA ASN A 250 -6.64 33.32 2.78
C ASN A 250 -6.51 32.73 1.37
N LEU A 251 -5.30 32.35 0.93
CA LEU A 251 -5.12 31.66 -0.36
C LEU A 251 -5.67 30.22 -0.36
N ILE A 252 -5.55 29.51 0.75
CA ILE A 252 -6.08 28.14 0.90
C ILE A 252 -7.62 28.15 1.01
N PHE A 253 -8.19 29.16 1.68
CA PHE A 253 -9.65 29.33 1.76
C PHE A 253 -10.26 29.87 0.45
N ILE A 254 -9.58 30.74 -0.29
CA ILE A 254 -10.05 31.25 -1.59
C ILE A 254 -10.04 30.15 -2.66
N GLN A 255 -9.09 29.20 -2.62
CA GLN A 255 -9.14 28.01 -3.49
C GLN A 255 -10.27 27.02 -3.11
N PHE A 256 -10.73 27.02 -1.85
CA PHE A 256 -11.87 26.23 -1.42
C PHE A 256 -13.23 26.88 -1.73
N GLN A 257 -13.29 28.21 -1.89
CA GLN A 257 -14.53 28.96 -2.17
C GLN A 257 -14.73 29.35 -3.65
N ASN A 258 -13.69 29.38 -4.49
CA ASN A 258 -13.85 29.55 -5.94
C ASN A 258 -14.42 28.29 -6.64
N SER A 259 -14.94 27.32 -5.89
CA SER A 259 -15.99 26.42 -6.35
C SER A 259 -17.27 27.21 -6.68
N GLY A 260 -17.22 27.94 -7.80
CA GLY A 260 -18.35 28.66 -8.36
C GLY A 260 -19.45 27.68 -8.75
N VAL A 261 -20.45 27.55 -7.87
CA VAL A 261 -21.81 27.27 -8.29
C VAL A 261 -22.27 28.53 -9.01
N GLN A 262 -22.14 28.55 -10.34
CA GLN A 262 -22.96 29.48 -11.12
C GLN A 262 -24.40 28.99 -11.00
N ASN A 263 -25.20 29.82 -10.32
CA ASN A 263 -26.61 29.64 -10.07
C ASN A 263 -27.39 29.86 -11.38
N PRO A 264 -28.12 28.90 -11.94
CA PRO A 264 -29.08 29.20 -13.01
C PRO A 264 -30.39 29.72 -12.39
N ASN A 265 -30.92 30.80 -12.98
CA ASN A 265 -32.13 31.55 -12.63
C ASN A 265 -33.30 30.75 -12.01
N PRO A 266 -33.95 31.27 -10.94
CA PRO A 266 -35.18 30.70 -10.38
C PRO A 266 -36.41 31.34 -11.04
N SER A 267 -36.78 30.90 -12.24
CA SER A 267 -38.04 31.32 -12.85
C SER A 267 -38.61 30.27 -13.80
N SER A 268 -38.89 29.08 -13.30
CA SER A 268 -39.82 28.15 -13.94
C SER A 268 -39.99 26.94 -13.03
N TYR A 269 -41.09 26.86 -12.27
CA TYR A 269 -41.96 25.69 -12.11
C TYR A 269 -43.09 26.05 -11.12
N PRO A 270 -44.34 25.67 -11.41
CA PRO A 270 -45.51 26.15 -10.71
C PRO A 270 -45.67 25.48 -9.33
N MET A 271 -46.07 26.29 -8.36
CA MET A 271 -46.59 25.90 -7.05
C MET A 271 -47.94 25.22 -7.23
N ASP A 272 -48.13 24.07 -6.58
CA ASP A 272 -49.39 23.60 -5.97
C ASP A 272 -49.19 22.19 -5.38
N ASP A 273 -48.99 22.09 -4.06
CA ASP A 273 -49.64 21.10 -3.15
C ASP A 273 -49.14 21.32 -1.69
N PRO A 274 -50.02 21.50 -0.67
CA PRO A 274 -49.62 21.84 0.68
C PRO A 274 -49.74 20.65 1.64
N MET A 275 -48.62 20.08 2.10
CA MET A 275 -48.56 19.38 3.40
C MET A 275 -47.15 19.35 4.00
N GLY A 276 -46.96 20.17 5.04
CA GLY A 276 -46.36 19.76 6.32
C GLY A 276 -44.91 19.25 6.35
N THR A 277 -44.06 20.04 7.00
CA THR A 277 -42.84 19.65 7.75
C THR A 277 -41.56 19.34 6.97
N ASN A 278 -40.73 20.38 6.77
CA ASN A 278 -39.35 20.47 7.27
C ASN A 278 -38.57 21.57 6.54
N GLN A 279 -38.62 22.78 7.08
CA GLN A 279 -37.79 23.89 6.62
C GLN A 279 -37.07 24.52 7.81
N SER A 280 -36.12 23.77 8.37
CA SER A 280 -35.26 24.23 9.47
C SER A 280 -33.88 23.55 9.47
N TYR A 281 -33.08 23.68 8.40
CA TYR A 281 -31.65 23.34 8.44
C TYR A 281 -30.82 24.20 7.46
N VAL A 282 -31.00 25.52 7.51
CA VAL A 282 -30.01 26.46 6.95
C VAL A 282 -29.93 27.65 7.90
N GLY A 283 -28.83 27.76 8.65
CA GLY A 283 -28.53 28.89 9.50
C GLY A 283 -28.61 28.59 11.00
N ILE A 284 -27.51 28.09 11.56
CA ILE A 284 -26.95 28.38 12.90
C ILE A 284 -25.59 27.67 12.88
N TYR A 285 -24.49 28.41 12.71
CA TYR A 285 -23.13 28.11 13.22
C TYR A 285 -22.18 29.28 12.86
N LEU A 286 -22.59 30.51 13.18
CA LEU A 286 -21.68 31.66 13.26
C LEU A 286 -22.14 32.54 14.43
N ALA A 287 -21.82 32.12 15.65
CA ALA A 287 -21.79 33.01 16.81
C ALA A 287 -20.99 32.37 17.96
N GLN A 288 -19.99 33.14 18.42
CA GLN A 288 -19.42 33.14 19.77
C GLN A 288 -18.46 32.00 20.17
N THR A 289 -17.17 32.20 19.89
CA THR A 289 -16.14 31.95 20.92
C THR A 289 -15.66 33.29 21.47
N LYS A 290 -16.04 33.56 22.72
CA LYS A 290 -15.55 34.68 23.53
C LYS A 290 -14.04 34.51 23.80
N LYS A 291 -13.36 35.64 23.98
CA LYS A 291 -11.97 35.83 24.44
C LYS A 291 -11.45 34.68 25.33
N GLY A 292 -10.33 34.08 24.93
CA GLY A 292 -9.55 33.17 25.76
C GLY A 292 -8.55 32.39 24.92
N HIS A 293 -7.27 32.77 25.04
CA HIS A 293 -6.03 32.08 24.64
C HIS A 293 -5.93 31.44 23.24
N PRO A 294 -4.77 31.54 22.54
CA PRO A 294 -4.61 30.85 21.26
C PRO A 294 -4.95 29.37 21.40
N CYS A 295 -5.91 28.91 20.58
CA CYS A 295 -6.32 27.52 20.48
C CYS A 295 -5.08 26.62 20.29
N VAL A 296 -4.68 25.86 21.31
CA VAL A 296 -3.52 24.93 21.32
C VAL A 296 -3.79 23.65 20.48
N PHE A 297 -4.69 23.73 19.50
CA PHE A 297 -5.31 22.61 18.79
C PHE A 297 -4.52 22.11 17.57
N ALA A 298 -3.19 22.19 17.60
CA ALA A 298 -2.41 22.18 16.36
C ALA A 298 -0.98 21.67 16.50
N LYS A 299 -0.74 20.38 16.80
CA LYS A 299 0.66 20.00 17.08
C LYS A 299 1.22 18.74 16.43
N VAL A 300 0.54 17.58 16.32
CA VAL A 300 1.28 16.34 15.98
C VAL A 300 2.03 16.39 14.65
N PHE A 301 1.42 16.98 13.62
CA PHE A 301 2.00 17.11 12.28
C PHE A 301 2.02 18.58 11.80
N SER A 302 2.09 19.52 12.75
CA SER A 302 2.30 20.96 12.49
C SER A 302 3.70 21.20 11.91
N HIS A 303 3.93 22.39 11.32
CA HIS A 303 5.26 22.73 10.80
C HIS A 303 6.28 22.71 11.95
N GLU A 304 5.93 23.29 13.11
CA GLU A 304 6.77 23.37 14.31
C GLU A 304 7.12 21.97 14.85
N ALA A 305 6.17 21.03 14.84
CA ALA A 305 6.45 19.66 15.28
C ALA A 305 7.26 18.87 14.25
N LEU A 306 7.03 19.07 12.95
CA LEU A 306 7.85 18.44 11.93
C LEU A 306 9.30 18.94 11.98
N GLU A 307 9.49 20.22 12.28
CA GLU A 307 10.80 20.82 12.52
C GLU A 307 11.49 20.21 13.74
N SER A 308 10.76 19.94 14.83
CA SER A 308 11.32 19.25 16.01
C SER A 308 11.61 17.76 15.78
N TYR A 309 10.88 17.10 14.86
CA TYR A 309 11.13 15.71 14.50
C TYR A 309 12.30 15.55 13.53
N LEU A 310 12.55 16.54 12.66
CA LEU A 310 13.52 16.45 11.58
C LEU A 310 14.90 15.95 12.04
N PRO A 311 15.56 16.51 13.07
CA PRO A 311 16.87 16.03 13.50
C PRO A 311 16.86 14.57 13.95
N LYS A 312 15.78 14.15 14.65
CA LYS A 312 15.61 12.77 15.12
C LYS A 312 15.38 11.80 13.95
N ILE A 313 14.60 12.22 12.93
CA ILE A 313 14.38 11.44 11.71
C ILE A 313 15.70 11.26 10.95
N GLN A 314 16.43 12.35 10.75
CA GLN A 314 17.71 12.33 10.06
C GLN A 314 18.70 11.41 10.77
N GLN A 315 18.83 11.51 12.09
CA GLN A 315 19.69 10.64 12.89
C GLN A 315 19.35 9.16 12.69
N VAL A 316 18.07 8.79 12.80
CA VAL A 316 17.62 7.39 12.65
C VAL A 316 17.91 6.85 11.24
N ILE A 317 17.75 7.69 10.21
CA ILE A 317 18.09 7.34 8.82
C ILE A 317 19.60 7.14 8.67
N GLN A 318 20.42 8.08 9.16
CA GLN A 318 21.88 8.00 9.08
C GLN A 318 22.43 6.77 9.79
N GLU A 319 21.94 6.46 11.00
CA GLU A 319 22.30 5.25 11.74
C GLU A 319 21.96 3.99 10.94
N SER A 320 20.77 3.95 10.33
CA SER A 320 20.34 2.81 9.51
C SER A 320 21.19 2.65 8.26
N LEU A 321 21.48 3.73 7.53
CA LEU A 321 22.33 3.70 6.33
C LEU A 321 23.77 3.29 6.66
N ARG A 322 24.32 3.70 7.82
CA ARG A 322 25.62 3.22 8.31
C ARG A 322 25.59 1.72 8.56
N VAL A 323 24.56 1.20 9.22
CA VAL A 323 24.40 -0.25 9.45
C VAL A 323 24.28 -1.02 8.13
N TRP A 324 23.52 -0.49 7.16
CA TRP A 324 23.38 -1.12 5.84
C TRP A 324 24.70 -1.15 5.08
N SER A 325 25.46 -0.05 5.14
CA SER A 325 26.76 0.08 4.47
C SER A 325 27.86 -0.77 5.09
N SER A 326 27.82 -0.97 6.41
CA SER A 326 28.77 -1.84 7.13
C SER A 326 28.47 -3.33 6.98
N ASN A 327 27.31 -3.70 6.42
CA ASN A 327 26.95 -5.10 6.22
C ASN A 327 27.78 -5.70 5.07
N PRO A 328 28.55 -6.79 5.28
CA PRO A 328 29.32 -7.43 4.22
C PRO A 328 28.45 -8.06 3.12
N GLU A 329 27.21 -8.43 3.44
CA GLU A 329 26.29 -9.08 2.51
C GLU A 329 25.20 -8.12 1.99
N PRO A 330 24.62 -8.40 0.80
CA PRO A 330 23.43 -7.69 0.34
C PRO A 330 22.25 -7.81 1.32
N ILE A 331 21.55 -6.70 1.54
CA ILE A 331 20.39 -6.65 2.45
C ILE A 331 19.07 -6.80 1.68
N ASN A 332 18.01 -7.19 2.39
CA ASN A 332 16.63 -7.07 1.92
C ASN A 332 16.12 -5.67 2.26
N VAL A 333 16.07 -4.78 1.27
CA VAL A 333 15.72 -3.36 1.47
C VAL A 333 14.32 -3.19 2.06
N TYR A 334 13.34 -4.01 1.65
CA TYR A 334 11.98 -3.90 2.18
C TYR A 334 11.91 -4.21 3.68
N ARG A 335 12.55 -5.30 4.11
CA ARG A 335 12.61 -5.70 5.52
C ARG A 335 13.39 -4.68 6.37
N GLU A 336 14.48 -4.15 5.85
CA GLU A 336 15.25 -3.12 6.56
C GLU A 336 14.53 -1.77 6.57
N SER A 337 13.78 -1.43 5.52
CA SER A 337 12.91 -0.24 5.50
C SER A 337 11.75 -0.37 6.49
N GLN A 338 11.23 -1.58 6.71
CA GLN A 338 10.26 -1.86 7.79
C GLN A 338 10.88 -1.62 9.16
N ARG A 339 12.11 -2.12 9.40
CA ARG A 339 12.85 -1.88 10.65
C ARG A 339 13.08 -0.39 10.88
N LEU A 340 13.58 0.32 9.88
CA LEU A 340 13.79 1.77 9.91
C LEU A 340 12.49 2.53 10.23
N SER A 341 11.39 2.21 9.53
CA SER A 341 10.08 2.87 9.74
C SER A 341 9.52 2.60 11.15
N PHE A 342 9.70 1.38 11.65
CA PHE A 342 9.32 1.01 13.01
C PHE A 342 10.13 1.78 14.07
N THR A 343 11.46 1.81 13.92
CA THR A 343 12.35 2.56 14.81
C THR A 343 12.01 4.05 14.81
N MET A 344 11.71 4.64 13.65
CA MET A 344 11.25 6.02 13.54
C MET A 344 9.94 6.24 14.31
N ALA A 345 8.94 5.36 14.16
CA ALA A 345 7.70 5.48 14.90
C ALA A 345 7.92 5.41 16.42
N VAL A 346 8.70 4.43 16.90
CA VAL A 346 8.93 4.22 18.34
C VAL A 346 9.77 5.34 18.96
N ARG A 347 10.86 5.75 18.31
CA ARG A 347 11.78 6.76 18.87
C ARG A 347 11.34 8.20 18.63
N VAL A 348 10.81 8.49 17.45
CA VAL A 348 10.49 9.86 17.04
C VAL A 348 9.04 10.21 17.35
N LEU A 349 8.08 9.36 16.99
CA LEU A 349 6.66 9.67 17.19
C LEU A 349 6.19 9.37 18.60
N LEU A 350 6.72 8.33 19.24
CA LEU A 350 6.30 7.95 20.60
C LEU A 350 7.29 8.43 21.66
N GLY A 351 8.50 8.83 21.27
CA GLY A 351 9.55 9.25 22.20
C GLY A 351 9.94 8.18 23.21
N PHE A 352 9.75 6.89 22.88
CA PHE A 352 10.10 5.80 23.79
C PHE A 352 11.61 5.55 23.79
N ARG A 353 12.18 5.48 24.99
CA ARG A 353 13.58 5.10 25.20
C ARG A 353 13.64 3.59 25.44
N VAL A 354 13.92 2.86 24.36
CA VAL A 354 13.93 1.39 24.35
C VAL A 354 15.33 0.91 23.97
N SER A 355 15.84 -0.09 24.68
CA SER A 355 17.13 -0.71 24.35
C SER A 355 17.09 -1.39 22.98
N GLU A 356 18.24 -1.60 22.34
CA GLU A 356 18.30 -2.28 21.03
C GLU A 356 17.75 -3.72 21.06
N GLU A 357 17.89 -4.41 22.20
CA GLU A 357 17.33 -5.75 22.37
C GLU A 357 15.81 -5.73 22.49
N GLU A 358 15.26 -4.87 23.35
CA GLU A 358 13.82 -4.68 23.47
C GLU A 358 13.20 -4.19 22.14
N MET A 359 13.89 -3.31 21.40
CA MET A 359 13.45 -2.84 20.09
C MET A 359 13.35 -3.98 19.07
N ARG A 360 14.33 -4.89 19.04
CA ARG A 360 14.29 -6.10 18.19
C ARG A 360 13.11 -7.00 18.54
N HIS A 361 12.87 -7.24 19.82
CA HIS A 361 11.74 -8.05 20.28
C HIS A 361 10.40 -7.39 19.94
N LEU A 362 10.27 -6.08 20.18
CA LEU A 362 9.06 -5.32 19.88
C LEU A 362 8.78 -5.31 18.38
N PHE A 363 9.80 -5.14 17.54
CA PHE A 363 9.68 -5.23 16.08
C PHE A 363 9.20 -6.62 15.65
N SER A 364 9.78 -7.71 16.17
CA SER A 364 9.34 -9.08 15.84
C SER A 364 7.89 -9.32 16.24
N THR A 365 7.49 -8.88 17.44
CA THR A 365 6.10 -8.99 17.92
C THR A 365 5.16 -8.15 17.06
N PHE A 366 5.61 -6.98 16.62
CA PHE A 366 4.84 -6.10 15.74
C PHE A 366 4.67 -6.69 14.33
N GLN A 367 5.70 -7.35 13.80
CA GLN A 367 5.58 -8.09 12.54
C GLN A 367 4.55 -9.20 12.66
N ASP A 368 4.60 -10.00 13.73
CA ASP A 368 3.59 -11.02 14.00
C ASP A 368 2.17 -10.42 14.10
N PHE A 369 2.02 -9.26 14.74
CA PHE A 369 0.75 -8.54 14.78
C PHE A 369 0.25 -8.16 13.38
N VAL A 370 1.07 -7.48 12.58
CA VAL A 370 0.71 -7.02 11.22
C VAL A 370 0.41 -8.20 10.29
N ASP A 371 1.18 -9.27 10.42
CA ASP A 371 1.04 -10.49 9.63
C ASP A 371 -0.29 -11.22 9.83
N ASN A 372 -0.97 -10.91 10.92
CA ASN A 372 -2.24 -11.53 11.27
C ASN A 372 -3.44 -10.57 11.18
N LEU A 373 -3.25 -9.31 10.75
CA LEU A 373 -4.33 -8.32 10.63
C LEU A 373 -5.45 -8.73 9.67
N PHE A 374 -5.13 -9.49 8.64
CA PHE A 374 -6.06 -9.91 7.58
C PHE A 374 -6.40 -11.41 7.65
N SER A 375 -6.15 -12.07 8.78
CA SER A 375 -6.52 -13.48 8.97
C SER A 375 -8.04 -13.66 9.03
N LEU A 376 -8.51 -14.90 8.85
CA LEU A 376 -9.91 -15.24 9.14
C LEU A 376 -10.20 -15.00 10.63
N PRO A 377 -11.35 -14.40 11.00
CA PRO A 377 -11.69 -14.05 12.38
C PRO A 377 -12.18 -15.27 13.18
N ILE A 378 -11.39 -16.34 13.20
CA ILE A 378 -11.70 -17.60 13.88
C ILE A 378 -10.65 -17.82 14.96
N ASP A 379 -11.07 -17.79 16.22
CA ASP A 379 -10.16 -17.78 17.37
C ASP A 379 -9.79 -19.20 17.84
N LEU A 380 -8.97 -19.90 17.05
CA LEU A 380 -8.45 -21.24 17.37
C LEU A 380 -6.96 -21.19 17.77
N PRO A 381 -6.46 -22.12 18.61
CA PRO A 381 -5.07 -22.08 19.11
C PRO A 381 -3.97 -21.95 18.05
N PHE A 382 -4.18 -22.52 16.87
CA PHE A 382 -3.26 -22.53 15.73
C PHE A 382 -3.62 -21.50 14.65
N SER A 383 -4.72 -20.75 14.82
CA SER A 383 -5.15 -19.75 13.85
C SER A 383 -4.21 -18.55 13.84
N GLY A 384 -4.04 -17.93 12.66
CA GLY A 384 -3.39 -16.64 12.55
C GLY A 384 -4.06 -15.57 13.42
N TYR A 385 -5.39 -15.63 13.58
CA TYR A 385 -6.12 -14.69 14.41
C TYR A 385 -5.72 -14.75 15.88
N ARG A 386 -5.63 -15.96 16.46
CA ARG A 386 -5.11 -16.15 17.84
C ARG A 386 -3.67 -15.68 17.97
N LYS A 387 -2.81 -15.93 16.96
CA LYS A 387 -1.43 -15.43 16.93
C LYS A 387 -1.41 -13.89 16.95
N GLY A 388 -2.27 -13.24 16.15
CA GLY A 388 -2.44 -11.80 16.15
C GLY A 388 -2.90 -11.23 17.49
N ILE A 389 -3.87 -11.88 18.15
CA ILE A 389 -4.35 -11.48 19.48
C ILE A 389 -3.22 -11.55 20.51
N ARG A 390 -2.46 -12.66 20.55
CA ARG A 390 -1.31 -12.81 21.45
C ARG A 390 -0.25 -11.74 21.20
N ALA A 391 0.06 -11.45 19.94
CA ALA A 391 0.99 -10.39 19.58
C ALA A 391 0.48 -9.01 20.02
N ARG A 392 -0.81 -8.72 19.82
CA ARG A 392 -1.45 -7.48 20.29
C ARG A 392 -1.33 -7.33 21.81
N ASP A 393 -1.64 -8.37 22.58
CA ASP A 393 -1.62 -8.31 24.04
C ASP A 393 -0.20 -8.12 24.57
N ALA A 394 0.80 -8.78 23.95
CA ALA A 394 2.21 -8.56 24.24
C ALA A 394 2.67 -7.12 23.94
N LEU A 395 2.30 -6.57 22.76
CA LEU A 395 2.57 -5.18 22.39
C LEU A 395 1.95 -4.21 23.39
N GLN A 396 0.67 -4.41 23.74
CA GLN A 396 -0.03 -3.56 24.70
C GLN A 396 0.67 -3.56 26.07
N LYS A 397 1.16 -4.71 26.55
CA LYS A 397 1.93 -4.79 27.80
C LYS A 397 3.23 -4.00 27.73
N SER A 398 4.00 -4.13 26.65
CA SER A 398 5.27 -3.39 26.47
C SER A 398 5.03 -1.88 26.31
N ILE A 399 4.01 -1.49 25.56
CA ILE A 399 3.61 -0.09 25.36
C ILE A 399 3.13 0.51 26.68
N GLU A 400 2.35 -0.22 27.48
CA GLU A 400 1.90 0.25 28.79
C GLU A 400 3.07 0.59 29.71
N LYS A 401 4.08 -0.29 29.75
CA LYS A 401 5.34 -0.05 30.48
C LYS A 401 6.00 1.24 29.98
N ALA A 402 6.19 1.37 28.67
CA ALA A 402 6.85 2.52 28.06
C ALA A 402 6.10 3.85 28.32
N ILE A 403 4.76 3.86 28.25
CA ILE A 403 3.93 5.03 28.54
C ILE A 403 4.10 5.46 30.01
N ARG A 404 4.16 4.52 30.95
CA ARG A 404 4.34 4.82 32.39
C ARG A 404 5.73 5.37 32.70
N GLU A 405 6.76 4.90 32.00
CA GLU A 405 8.14 5.33 32.21
C GLU A 405 8.46 6.67 31.55
N LYS A 406 7.78 7.01 30.44
CA LYS A 406 8.04 8.21 29.64
C LYS A 406 8.03 9.53 30.42
N PRO A 407 7.07 9.84 31.33
CA PRO A 407 7.09 11.06 32.13
C PRO A 407 8.29 11.16 33.08
N LEU A 408 8.80 10.02 33.58
CA LEU A 408 9.94 9.98 34.52
C LEU A 408 11.25 10.38 33.84
N CYS A 409 11.33 10.23 32.52
CA CYS A 409 12.52 10.54 31.72
C CYS A 409 12.45 11.90 31.03
N SER A 410 11.35 12.65 31.20
CA SER A 410 11.10 13.91 30.50
C SER A 410 11.53 15.10 31.37
N GLN A 411 12.55 15.84 30.95
CA GLN A 411 12.89 17.14 31.53
C GLN A 411 12.25 18.26 30.69
N GLY A 412 11.18 18.88 31.18
CA GLY A 412 10.58 20.07 30.55
C GLY A 412 9.14 19.89 30.05
N LYS A 413 8.47 21.03 29.77
CA LYS A 413 7.08 21.13 29.30
C LYS A 413 6.94 21.22 27.78
N ASP A 414 8.02 21.02 27.04
CA ASP A 414 7.99 21.10 25.57
C ASP A 414 7.59 19.74 24.97
N TYR A 415 6.47 19.73 24.24
CA TYR A 415 6.01 18.56 23.50
C TYR A 415 7.09 18.08 22.53
N SER A 416 7.66 16.91 22.78
CA SER A 416 8.84 16.44 22.04
C SER A 416 8.52 15.44 20.94
N ASP A 417 7.29 14.92 20.92
CA ASP A 417 6.81 13.87 20.02
C ASP A 417 5.27 13.83 19.91
N ALA A 418 4.77 12.96 19.02
CA ALA A 418 3.35 12.84 18.71
C ALA A 418 2.51 12.37 19.91
N LEU A 419 3.07 11.50 20.76
CA LEU A 419 2.37 10.97 21.93
C LEU A 419 2.22 12.03 23.03
N ASP A 420 3.27 12.83 23.27
CA ASP A 420 3.20 13.98 24.19
C ASP A 420 2.09 14.94 23.77
N VAL A 421 2.04 15.27 22.47
CA VAL A 421 0.99 16.15 21.92
C VAL A 421 -0.40 15.55 22.11
N LEU A 422 -0.56 14.25 21.83
CA LEU A 422 -1.83 13.54 22.03
C LEU A 422 -2.30 13.60 23.49
N MET A 423 -1.41 13.33 24.44
CA MET A 423 -1.69 13.38 25.87
C MET A 423 -2.00 14.80 26.34
N GLY A 424 -1.27 15.80 25.86
CA GLY A 424 -1.51 17.20 26.16
C GLY A 424 -2.86 17.71 25.64
N SER A 425 -3.17 17.41 24.37
CA SER A 425 -4.41 17.83 23.73
C SER A 425 -5.65 17.26 24.42
N ALA A 426 -5.57 16.02 24.91
CA ALA A 426 -6.65 15.43 25.68
C ALA A 426 -6.94 16.25 26.95
N LYS A 427 -5.90 16.49 27.77
CA LYS A 427 -6.02 17.21 29.04
C LYS A 427 -6.61 18.61 28.88
N GLU A 428 -6.20 19.33 27.83
CA GLU A 428 -6.71 20.67 27.52
C GLU A 428 -8.19 20.68 27.13
N ASN A 429 -8.72 19.58 26.58
CA ASN A 429 -10.14 19.41 26.27
C ASN A 429 -11.00 18.98 27.47
N GLY A 430 -10.42 18.96 28.67
CA GLY A 430 -11.09 18.47 29.88
C GLY A 430 -11.33 16.96 29.83
N THR A 431 -10.60 16.22 28.99
CA THR A 431 -10.73 14.77 28.83
C THR A 431 -9.39 14.10 29.10
N GLU A 432 -9.31 13.12 30.00
CA GLU A 432 -8.11 12.28 30.08
C GLU A 432 -8.28 11.04 29.21
N LEU A 433 -7.29 10.77 28.34
CA LEU A 433 -7.27 9.51 27.60
C LEU A 433 -7.02 8.37 28.59
N THR A 434 -7.86 7.35 28.51
CA THR A 434 -7.64 6.12 29.28
C THR A 434 -6.35 5.44 28.84
N MET A 435 -5.75 4.63 29.72
CA MET A 435 -4.58 3.82 29.34
C MET A 435 -4.86 2.94 28.12
N GLN A 436 -6.09 2.43 27.98
CA GLN A 436 -6.46 1.61 26.82
C GLN A 436 -6.47 2.43 25.52
N GLU A 437 -7.03 3.65 25.54
CA GLU A 437 -7.00 4.55 24.39
C GLU A 437 -5.58 4.97 24.00
N LEU A 438 -4.69 5.18 24.99
CA LEU A 438 -3.28 5.48 24.73
C LEU A 438 -2.56 4.29 24.08
N LYS A 439 -2.77 3.07 24.58
CA LYS A 439 -2.20 1.84 23.98
C LYS A 439 -2.65 1.65 22.54
N GLU A 440 -3.95 1.80 22.29
CA GLU A 440 -4.52 1.65 20.94
C GLU A 440 -4.06 2.76 20.00
N SER A 441 -4.00 4.02 20.46
CA SER A 441 -3.47 5.14 19.66
C SER A 441 -1.98 4.96 19.32
N THR A 442 -1.21 4.42 20.26
CA THR A 442 0.21 4.11 20.06
C THR A 442 0.41 3.02 19.01
N ILE A 443 -0.32 1.90 19.13
CA ILE A 443 -0.30 0.81 18.14
C ILE A 443 -0.71 1.33 16.76
N GLU A 444 -1.74 2.17 16.70
CA GLU A 444 -2.22 2.77 15.45
C GLU A 444 -1.17 3.66 14.79
N LEU A 445 -0.47 4.52 15.55
CA LEU A 445 0.59 5.37 15.02
C LEU A 445 1.74 4.53 14.42
N ILE A 446 2.16 3.46 15.12
CA ILE A 446 3.18 2.54 14.60
C ILE A 446 2.65 1.85 13.33
N PHE A 447 1.43 1.31 13.37
CA PHE A 447 0.82 0.63 12.22
C PHE A 447 0.73 1.51 10.98
N ALA A 448 0.28 2.75 11.14
CA ALA A 448 0.16 3.71 10.04
C ALA A 448 1.52 4.03 9.41
N ALA A 449 2.56 4.22 10.22
CA ALA A 449 3.90 4.58 9.77
C ALA A 449 4.72 3.38 9.25
N PHE A 450 4.39 2.15 9.66
CA PHE A 450 5.21 0.97 9.45
C PHE A 450 5.30 0.54 7.98
N ALA A 451 4.22 -0.05 7.44
CA ALA A 451 4.27 -0.71 6.13
C ALA A 451 4.28 0.30 4.97
N THR A 452 3.59 1.43 5.13
CA THR A 452 3.42 2.44 4.06
C THR A 452 4.72 3.20 3.80
N THR A 453 5.41 3.65 4.85
CA THR A 453 6.71 4.34 4.75
C THR A 453 7.78 3.38 4.25
N ALA A 454 7.78 2.13 4.72
CA ALA A 454 8.73 1.11 4.25
C ALA A 454 8.57 0.82 2.75
N SER A 455 7.32 0.70 2.29
CA SER A 455 6.97 0.54 0.88
C SER A 455 7.44 1.70 0.01
N ALA A 456 7.16 2.94 0.44
CA ALA A 456 7.59 4.14 -0.29
C ALA A 456 9.13 4.28 -0.31
N SER A 457 9.80 3.98 0.81
CA SER A 457 11.26 4.02 0.93
C SER A 457 11.92 2.99 0.01
N THR A 458 11.39 1.77 -0.01
CA THR A 458 11.87 0.71 -0.91
C THR A 458 11.66 1.08 -2.38
N SER A 459 10.50 1.68 -2.69
CA SER A 459 10.19 2.13 -4.04
C SER A 459 11.11 3.27 -4.49
N LEU A 460 11.41 4.22 -3.60
CA LEU A 460 12.39 5.28 -3.83
C LEU A 460 13.77 4.69 -4.16
N ILE A 461 14.30 3.80 -3.31
CA ILE A 461 15.60 3.16 -3.53
C ILE A 461 15.61 2.39 -4.87
N MET A 462 14.55 1.64 -5.17
CA MET A 462 14.41 0.93 -6.43
C MET A 462 14.43 1.86 -7.65
N GLN A 463 13.73 3.00 -7.59
CA GLN A 463 13.72 3.97 -8.71
C GLN A 463 15.07 4.67 -8.87
N LEU A 464 15.74 5.03 -7.77
CA LEU A 464 17.08 5.61 -7.84
C LEU A 464 18.11 4.63 -8.42
N LEU A 465 17.98 3.32 -8.11
CA LEU A 465 18.80 2.26 -8.73
C LEU A 465 18.54 2.13 -10.25
N LYS A 466 17.28 2.18 -10.67
CA LYS A 466 16.89 2.08 -12.08
C LYS A 466 17.27 3.32 -12.90
N HIS A 467 17.38 4.47 -12.26
CA HIS A 467 17.58 5.76 -12.91
C HIS A 467 18.76 6.53 -12.30
N PRO A 468 20.02 6.12 -12.54
CA PRO A 468 21.20 6.81 -12.02
C PRO A 468 21.28 8.30 -12.39
N THR A 469 20.76 8.68 -13.56
CA THR A 469 20.67 10.08 -14.00
C THR A 469 19.76 10.93 -13.12
N VAL A 470 18.70 10.34 -12.55
CA VAL A 470 17.83 11.02 -11.58
C VAL A 470 18.58 11.24 -10.27
N LEU A 471 19.32 10.24 -9.80
CA LEU A 471 20.14 10.36 -8.60
C LEU A 471 21.22 11.44 -8.74
N GLU A 472 21.89 11.51 -9.90
CA GLU A 472 22.90 12.55 -10.12
C GLU A 472 22.28 13.95 -10.18
N ARG A 473 21.10 14.09 -10.80
CA ARG A 473 20.39 15.37 -10.83
C ARG A 473 19.88 15.81 -9.45
N LEU A 474 19.57 14.86 -8.55
CA LEU A 474 19.33 15.18 -7.13
C LEU A 474 20.60 15.69 -6.45
N ARG A 475 21.74 15.03 -6.66
CA ARG A 475 23.03 15.50 -6.11
C ARG A 475 23.36 16.90 -6.60
N GLU A 476 23.12 17.18 -7.87
CA GLU A 476 23.33 18.51 -8.43
C GLU A 476 22.43 19.57 -7.81
N GLU A 477 21.14 19.27 -7.60
CA GLU A 477 20.25 20.17 -6.84
C GLU A 477 20.81 20.46 -5.44
N LEU A 478 21.36 19.44 -4.74
CA LEU A 478 21.96 19.61 -3.43
C LEU A 478 23.25 20.44 -3.47
N ARG A 479 24.11 20.26 -4.48
CA ARG A 479 25.34 21.06 -4.67
C ARG A 479 25.03 22.53 -4.92
N VAL A 480 24.11 22.82 -5.85
CA VAL A 480 23.70 24.19 -6.19
C VAL A 480 23.08 24.91 -4.99
N ARG A 481 22.40 24.17 -4.11
CA ARG A 481 21.82 24.69 -2.87
C ARG A 481 22.83 24.83 -1.71
N GLY A 482 24.09 24.48 -1.93
CA GLY A 482 25.14 24.54 -0.90
C GLY A 482 25.08 23.41 0.12
N LEU A 483 24.16 22.45 -0.02
CA LEU A 483 23.93 21.39 0.96
C LEU A 483 24.92 20.24 0.84
N LEU A 484 25.54 20.08 -0.33
CA LEU A 484 26.47 19.00 -0.64
C LEU A 484 27.82 19.59 -1.07
N HIS A 485 28.87 19.37 -0.28
CA HIS A 485 30.23 19.80 -0.58
C HIS A 485 31.20 18.61 -0.49
N ASN A 486 32.03 18.39 -1.51
CA ASN A 486 32.90 17.21 -1.63
C ASN A 486 32.16 15.90 -1.31
N GLY A 487 30.89 15.84 -1.75
CA GLY A 487 29.91 14.78 -1.48
C GLY A 487 29.77 14.36 -0.01
N CYS A 488 29.80 15.34 0.89
CA CYS A 488 29.31 15.24 2.25
C CYS A 488 28.25 16.32 2.49
N LEU A 489 27.24 16.03 3.31
CA LEU A 489 26.26 17.04 3.72
C LEU A 489 26.93 18.08 4.62
N VAL A 490 26.61 19.36 4.40
CA VAL A 490 27.08 20.45 5.26
C VAL A 490 26.34 20.37 6.62
N PRO A 491 27.07 20.23 7.76
CA PRO A 491 26.42 20.12 9.07
C PRO A 491 25.60 21.36 9.42
N GLY A 492 24.38 21.15 9.95
CA GLY A 492 23.55 22.21 10.51
C GLY A 492 22.68 22.99 9.51
N GLU A 493 22.74 22.72 8.21
CA GLU A 493 21.97 23.47 7.20
C GLU A 493 20.65 22.82 6.77
N LEU A 494 20.37 21.59 7.24
CA LEU A 494 19.17 20.86 6.83
C LEU A 494 17.94 21.28 7.66
N GLY A 495 17.43 22.48 7.40
CA GLY A 495 16.16 22.98 7.93
C GLY A 495 14.94 22.49 7.15
N LEU A 496 13.76 22.53 7.78
CA LEU A 496 12.50 22.11 7.14
C LEU A 496 12.19 22.95 5.88
N ASP A 497 12.36 24.26 5.97
CA ASP A 497 12.15 25.18 4.84
C ASP A 497 13.13 24.92 3.70
N THR A 498 14.39 24.60 4.03
CA THR A 498 15.42 24.22 3.06
C THR A 498 15.00 22.96 2.31
N ILE A 499 14.60 21.90 3.01
CA ILE A 499 14.11 20.64 2.40
C ILE A 499 12.90 20.89 1.50
N VAL A 500 11.93 21.69 1.96
CA VAL A 500 10.71 22.01 1.20
C VAL A 500 11.04 22.79 -0.08
N SER A 501 12.14 23.54 -0.09
CA SER A 501 12.58 24.33 -1.25
C SER A 501 13.25 23.51 -2.37
N LEU A 502 13.55 22.23 -2.14
CA LEU A 502 14.16 21.32 -3.13
C LEU A 502 13.09 20.84 -4.12
N LYS A 503 13.02 21.51 -5.27
CA LYS A 503 11.94 21.36 -6.25
C LYS A 503 12.05 20.04 -7.01
N TYR A 504 13.26 19.67 -7.41
CA TYR A 504 13.46 18.42 -8.14
C TYR A 504 13.29 17.21 -7.23
N LEU A 505 13.75 17.29 -5.99
CA LEU A 505 13.42 16.30 -4.96
C LEU A 505 11.91 16.11 -4.80
N ASP A 506 11.12 17.19 -4.74
CA ASP A 506 9.65 17.09 -4.68
C ASP A 506 9.09 16.32 -5.90
N CYS A 507 9.60 16.61 -7.09
CA CYS A 507 9.21 15.92 -8.33
C CYS A 507 9.49 14.42 -8.26
N VAL A 508 10.68 14.04 -7.79
CA VAL A 508 11.08 12.63 -7.62
C VAL A 508 10.18 11.91 -6.62
N ILE A 509 9.95 12.50 -5.44
CA ILE A 509 9.08 11.89 -4.42
C ILE A 509 7.65 11.73 -4.94
N LYS A 510 7.13 12.73 -5.68
CA LYS A 510 5.79 12.64 -6.26
C LYS A 510 5.68 11.53 -7.29
N GLU A 511 6.66 11.37 -8.17
CA GLU A 511 6.64 10.33 -9.19
C GLU A 511 6.79 8.92 -8.58
N VAL A 512 7.62 8.77 -7.53
CA VAL A 512 7.69 7.52 -6.76
C VAL A 512 6.32 7.16 -6.19
N LEU A 513 5.63 8.10 -5.56
CA LEU A 513 4.31 7.87 -4.96
C LEU A 513 3.19 7.71 -5.98
N ARG A 514 3.32 8.27 -7.19
CA ARG A 514 2.38 8.05 -8.30
C ARG A 514 2.46 6.60 -8.79
N LEU A 515 3.67 6.16 -9.18
CA LEU A 515 3.92 4.83 -9.76
C LEU A 515 3.74 3.70 -8.75
N TYR A 516 4.26 3.89 -7.54
CA TYR A 516 4.26 2.90 -6.48
C TYR A 516 3.54 3.44 -5.25
N THR A 517 2.26 3.78 -5.42
CA THR A 517 1.40 4.23 -4.32
C THR A 517 1.33 3.15 -3.23
N PRO A 518 1.86 3.38 -2.01
CA PRO A 518 1.99 2.31 -1.00
C PRO A 518 0.69 1.59 -0.67
N VAL A 519 -0.42 2.33 -0.65
CA VAL A 519 -1.78 1.80 -0.48
C VAL A 519 -2.56 2.02 -1.77
N SER A 520 -2.78 0.95 -2.53
CA SER A 520 -3.42 1.01 -3.85
C SER A 520 -4.89 1.46 -3.83
N GLY A 521 -5.56 1.45 -2.68
CA GLY A 521 -6.97 1.81 -2.52
C GLY A 521 -7.52 1.35 -1.18
N ALA A 522 -8.83 1.55 -0.93
CA ALA A 522 -9.46 1.05 0.28
C ALA A 522 -10.92 0.64 0.05
N TYR A 523 -11.43 -0.15 0.98
CA TYR A 523 -12.81 -0.64 1.00
C TYR A 523 -13.72 0.31 1.77
N ARG A 524 -14.96 0.40 1.30
CA ARG A 524 -16.05 1.17 1.88
C ARG A 524 -17.35 0.38 1.76
N THR A 525 -18.31 0.66 2.62
CA THR A 525 -19.69 0.18 2.48
C THR A 525 -20.59 1.34 2.07
N ALA A 526 -21.41 1.14 1.05
CA ALA A 526 -22.41 2.11 0.62
C ALA A 526 -23.51 2.25 1.68
N MET A 527 -23.68 3.45 2.24
CA MET A 527 -24.68 3.74 3.29
C MET A 527 -26.08 3.98 2.70
N GLN A 528 -26.12 4.42 1.45
CA GLN A 528 -27.32 4.63 0.65
C GLN A 528 -27.02 4.31 -0.81
N THR A 529 -28.06 4.18 -1.64
CA THR A 529 -27.87 4.01 -3.08
C THR A 529 -27.46 5.34 -3.70
N PHE A 530 -26.41 5.34 -4.51
CA PHE A 530 -25.95 6.53 -5.23
C PHE A 530 -25.44 6.19 -6.63
N GLU A 531 -25.24 7.22 -7.45
CA GLU A 531 -24.77 7.06 -8.83
C GLU A 531 -23.25 7.23 -8.96
N LEU A 532 -22.62 6.40 -9.78
CA LEU A 532 -21.29 6.63 -10.37
C LEU A 532 -21.36 6.26 -11.85
N ASP A 533 -20.78 7.08 -12.74
CA ASP A 533 -20.78 6.84 -14.20
C ASP A 533 -22.11 6.31 -14.79
N GLY A 534 -23.26 6.90 -14.40
CA GLY A 534 -24.57 6.50 -14.90
C GLY A 534 -25.08 5.13 -14.42
N VAL A 535 -24.43 4.51 -13.43
CA VAL A 535 -24.84 3.23 -12.82
C VAL A 535 -25.14 3.38 -11.33
N GLN A 536 -26.04 2.55 -10.81
CA GLN A 536 -26.35 2.55 -9.37
C GLN A 536 -25.30 1.79 -8.56
N ILE A 537 -24.97 2.33 -7.41
CA ILE A 537 -24.18 1.70 -6.35
C ILE A 537 -25.17 1.39 -5.23
N PRO A 538 -25.65 0.15 -5.08
CA PRO A 538 -26.72 -0.13 -4.13
C PRO A 538 -26.25 -0.02 -2.68
N LYS A 539 -27.15 0.43 -1.81
CA LYS A 539 -26.95 0.41 -0.35
C LYS A 539 -26.49 -0.97 0.13
N GLY A 540 -25.52 -0.99 1.04
CA GLY A 540 -25.00 -2.18 1.69
C GLY A 540 -23.91 -2.91 0.90
N TRP A 541 -23.68 -2.55 -0.37
CA TRP A 541 -22.59 -3.14 -1.14
C TRP A 541 -21.23 -2.59 -0.71
N SER A 542 -20.20 -3.44 -0.77
CA SER A 542 -18.83 -3.00 -0.63
C SER A 542 -18.38 -2.29 -1.91
N VAL A 543 -17.65 -1.20 -1.76
CA VAL A 543 -17.05 -0.38 -2.81
C VAL A 543 -15.56 -0.30 -2.53
N MET A 544 -14.73 -0.73 -3.47
CA MET A 544 -13.29 -0.59 -3.39
C MET A 544 -12.84 0.41 -4.44
N TYR A 545 -12.53 1.62 -4.00
CA TYR A 545 -11.90 2.62 -4.86
C TYR A 545 -10.42 2.30 -5.02
N SER A 546 -9.84 2.71 -6.14
CA SER A 546 -8.44 2.42 -6.47
C SER A 546 -7.70 3.71 -6.77
N ILE A 547 -6.71 4.04 -5.94
CA ILE A 547 -5.83 5.19 -6.11
C ILE A 547 -4.85 4.92 -7.25
N ARG A 548 -4.16 3.76 -7.20
CA ARG A 548 -3.18 3.37 -8.23
C ARG A 548 -3.80 3.37 -9.62
N ASP A 549 -4.91 2.67 -9.79
CA ASP A 549 -5.60 2.61 -11.07
C ASP A 549 -6.07 3.99 -11.56
N THR A 550 -6.37 4.92 -10.64
CA THR A 550 -6.75 6.30 -10.97
C THR A 550 -5.55 7.12 -11.42
N HIS A 551 -4.38 6.93 -10.82
CA HIS A 551 -3.12 7.49 -11.33
C HIS A 551 -2.81 6.96 -12.73
N ASP A 552 -3.01 5.65 -12.97
CA ASP A 552 -2.68 4.99 -14.23
C ASP A 552 -3.65 5.37 -15.37
N THR A 553 -4.88 5.76 -15.07
CA THR A 553 -5.89 6.09 -16.09
C THR A 553 -6.23 7.58 -16.20
N ALA A 554 -5.63 8.43 -15.36
CA ALA A 554 -5.83 9.86 -15.47
C ALA A 554 -5.23 10.36 -16.78
N ALA A 555 -6.07 11.00 -17.61
CA ALA A 555 -5.67 11.47 -18.94
C ALA A 555 -4.52 12.49 -18.94
N VAL A 556 -4.29 13.15 -17.80
CA VAL A 556 -3.20 14.13 -17.61
C VAL A 556 -1.82 13.46 -17.60
N PHE A 557 -1.72 12.20 -17.15
CA PHE A 557 -0.45 11.48 -17.12
C PHE A 557 -0.25 10.68 -18.40
N LYS A 558 0.81 11.01 -19.15
CA LYS A 558 1.23 10.30 -20.36
C LYS A 558 2.29 9.25 -20.03
N ASP A 559 2.41 8.19 -20.81
CA ASP A 559 3.42 7.13 -20.61
C ASP A 559 3.50 6.66 -19.15
N VAL A 560 2.33 6.29 -18.60
CA VAL A 560 2.08 6.13 -17.16
C VAL A 560 2.99 5.12 -16.45
N ASP A 561 3.60 4.19 -17.18
CA ASP A 561 4.53 3.19 -16.63
C ASP A 561 5.99 3.69 -16.54
N ALA A 562 6.34 4.78 -17.24
CA ALA A 562 7.68 5.34 -17.22
C ALA A 562 7.88 6.23 -15.99
N PHE A 563 9.02 6.05 -15.31
CA PHE A 563 9.46 6.93 -14.22
C PHE A 563 10.03 8.22 -14.79
N ASP A 564 9.24 9.29 -14.70
CA ASP A 564 9.61 10.62 -15.18
C ASP A 564 9.19 11.68 -14.15
N PRO A 565 10.14 12.10 -13.30
CA PRO A 565 9.91 13.15 -12.31
C PRO A 565 9.45 14.48 -12.92
N ASP A 566 9.86 14.82 -14.14
CA ASP A 566 9.58 16.13 -14.75
C ASP A 566 8.10 16.35 -15.03
N ARG A 567 7.25 15.31 -14.97
CA ARG A 567 5.78 15.43 -14.94
C ARG A 567 5.27 16.41 -13.89
N PHE A 568 5.95 16.45 -12.75
CA PHE A 568 5.60 17.28 -11.60
C PHE A 568 6.38 18.61 -11.55
N SER A 569 7.19 18.88 -12.56
CA SER A 569 7.93 20.13 -12.68
C SER A 569 6.98 21.33 -12.75
N GLN A 570 7.53 22.53 -12.52
CA GLN A 570 6.75 23.76 -12.65
C GLN A 570 6.23 23.98 -14.08
N GLU A 571 6.96 23.51 -15.09
CA GLU A 571 6.64 23.69 -16.51
C GLU A 571 5.53 22.75 -16.97
N ARG A 572 5.58 21.46 -16.59
CA ARG A 572 4.58 20.47 -16.98
C ARG A 572 3.39 20.41 -16.04
N GLY A 573 3.64 20.42 -14.73
CA GLY A 573 2.60 20.52 -13.70
C GLY A 573 1.38 19.61 -13.90
N GLU A 574 1.56 18.39 -14.42
CA GLU A 574 0.46 17.51 -14.85
C GLU A 574 -0.50 17.18 -13.68
N ASP A 575 0.02 17.17 -12.45
CA ASP A 575 -0.76 16.97 -11.22
C ASP A 575 -1.74 18.11 -10.90
N LYS A 576 -1.56 19.28 -11.52
CA LYS A 576 -2.37 20.49 -11.30
C LYS A 576 -3.49 20.64 -12.32
N GLU A 577 -3.51 19.85 -13.40
CA GLU A 577 -4.50 19.95 -14.49
C GLU A 577 -5.90 19.40 -14.12
N GLY A 578 -6.16 19.12 -12.85
CA GLY A 578 -7.48 18.78 -12.36
C GLY A 578 -7.47 18.31 -10.91
N ARG A 579 -8.64 17.95 -10.40
CA ARG A 579 -8.79 17.48 -9.01
C ARG A 579 -8.70 15.97 -8.95
N PHE A 580 -8.04 15.42 -7.93
CA PHE A 580 -8.00 13.97 -7.65
C PHE A 580 -7.34 13.11 -8.74
N HIS A 581 -6.58 13.71 -9.68
CA HIS A 581 -5.70 12.94 -10.59
C HIS A 581 -4.46 12.41 -9.87
N TYR A 582 -3.95 13.14 -8.88
CA TYR A 582 -2.85 12.73 -8.01
C TYR A 582 -3.31 12.73 -6.55
N LEU A 583 -3.44 11.54 -5.96
CA LEU A 583 -4.00 11.34 -4.62
C LEU A 583 -3.35 10.18 -3.85
N PRO A 584 -2.01 10.07 -3.78
CA PRO A 584 -1.34 8.94 -3.11
C PRO A 584 -1.66 8.85 -1.60
N PHE A 585 -2.14 9.93 -1.00
CA PHE A 585 -2.55 10.03 0.40
C PHE A 585 -4.07 10.00 0.59
N GLY A 586 -4.82 9.61 -0.44
CA GLY A 586 -6.28 9.66 -0.46
C GLY A 586 -6.82 11.10 -0.43
N GLY A 587 -8.01 11.27 0.13
CA GLY A 587 -8.72 12.55 0.12
C GLY A 587 -9.90 12.56 1.09
N GLY A 588 -10.58 13.72 1.16
CA GLY A 588 -11.71 13.93 2.07
C GLY A 588 -11.32 13.85 3.55
N VAL A 589 -12.30 13.54 4.38
CA VAL A 589 -12.15 13.49 5.85
C VAL A 589 -11.22 12.38 6.33
N ARG A 590 -10.93 11.38 5.48
CA ARG A 590 -9.98 10.28 5.76
C ARG A 590 -8.67 10.39 4.99
N SER A 591 -8.34 11.58 4.49
CA SER A 591 -7.00 11.86 3.95
C SER A 591 -5.92 11.48 4.97
N CYS A 592 -4.77 10.98 4.49
CA CYS A 592 -3.68 10.54 5.34
C CYS A 592 -3.28 11.66 6.31
N LEU A 593 -3.36 11.36 7.60
CA LEU A 593 -3.00 12.29 8.67
C LEU A 593 -1.49 12.58 8.67
N GLY A 594 -0.67 11.55 8.46
CA GLY A 594 0.79 11.63 8.44
C GLY A 594 1.41 12.02 7.09
N LYS A 595 0.63 12.60 6.15
CA LYS A 595 1.12 12.93 4.79
C LYS A 595 2.41 13.76 4.81
N GLN A 596 2.44 14.80 5.65
CA GLN A 596 3.58 15.71 5.71
C GLN A 596 4.81 15.02 6.32
N LEU A 597 4.62 14.24 7.40
CA LEU A 597 5.69 13.43 7.99
C LEU A 597 6.25 12.42 6.99
N ALA A 598 5.39 11.66 6.31
CA ALA A 598 5.82 10.65 5.35
C ALA A 598 6.61 11.28 4.19
N THR A 599 6.17 12.44 3.71
CA THR A 599 6.87 13.20 2.65
C THR A 599 8.22 13.70 3.15
N LEU A 600 8.28 14.28 4.36
CA LEU A 600 9.53 14.72 4.99
C LEU A 600 10.51 13.56 5.16
N PHE A 601 10.04 12.42 5.67
CA PHE A 601 10.85 11.21 5.84
C PHE A 601 11.47 10.76 4.52
N LEU A 602 10.68 10.67 3.44
CA LEU A 602 11.17 10.27 2.12
C LEU A 602 12.17 11.28 1.54
N ARG A 603 11.95 12.58 1.77
CA ARG A 603 12.89 13.63 1.35
C ARG A 603 14.22 13.49 2.08
N ILE A 604 14.22 13.34 3.40
CA ILE A 604 15.45 13.15 4.19
C ILE A 604 16.15 11.87 3.74
N LEU A 605 15.42 10.77 3.55
CA LEU A 605 15.99 9.51 3.06
C LEU A 605 16.65 9.69 1.69
N ALA A 606 15.99 10.37 0.75
CA ALA A 606 16.56 10.65 -0.57
C ALA A 606 17.84 11.49 -0.49
N ILE A 607 17.84 12.53 0.35
CA ILE A 607 19.00 13.40 0.57
C ILE A 607 20.18 12.60 1.14
N GLU A 608 19.92 11.79 2.18
CA GLU A 608 20.96 10.96 2.81
C GLU A 608 21.48 9.87 1.86
N LEU A 609 20.61 9.21 1.10
CA LEU A 609 21.00 8.25 0.06
C LEU A 609 21.86 8.91 -1.03
N ALA A 610 21.45 10.09 -1.51
CA ALA A 610 22.19 10.83 -2.53
C ALA A 610 23.57 11.29 -2.03
N SER A 611 23.69 11.58 -0.74
CA SER A 611 24.87 12.23 -0.18
C SER A 611 25.88 11.27 0.47
N THR A 612 25.44 10.13 1.01
CA THR A 612 26.30 9.31 1.90
C THR A 612 26.45 7.87 1.44
N SER A 613 25.69 7.44 0.43
CA SER A 613 25.59 6.03 0.06
C SER A 613 25.87 5.80 -1.42
N ARG A 614 26.67 4.79 -1.71
CA ARG A 614 26.70 4.10 -3.01
C ARG A 614 25.99 2.77 -2.83
N PHE A 615 25.11 2.42 -3.75
CA PHE A 615 24.32 1.20 -3.64
C PHE A 615 24.07 0.58 -5.00
N GLU A 616 24.11 -0.75 -5.04
CA GLU A 616 24.04 -1.55 -6.28
C GLU A 616 23.05 -2.70 -6.11
N LEU A 617 22.34 -3.02 -7.18
CA LEU A 617 21.45 -4.18 -7.22
C LEU A 617 22.30 -5.45 -7.12
N ALA A 618 21.98 -6.32 -6.16
CA ALA A 618 22.73 -7.56 -5.94
C ALA A 618 22.20 -8.74 -6.78
N THR A 619 21.10 -8.54 -7.50
CA THR A 619 20.50 -9.51 -8.41
C THR A 619 20.72 -9.09 -9.87
N ARG A 620 20.59 -10.04 -10.80
CA ARG A 620 20.72 -9.76 -12.25
C ARG A 620 19.59 -8.86 -12.78
N GLU A 621 18.39 -9.05 -12.25
CA GLU A 621 17.19 -8.33 -12.67
C GLU A 621 16.49 -7.71 -11.48
N PHE A 622 15.73 -6.65 -11.75
CA PHE A 622 14.85 -6.07 -10.74
C PHE A 622 13.66 -7.00 -10.48
N PRO A 623 13.30 -7.21 -9.21
CA PRO A 623 12.19 -8.06 -8.84
C PRO A 623 10.84 -7.52 -9.32
N ARG A 624 9.88 -8.43 -9.54
CA ARG A 624 8.47 -8.06 -9.71
C ARG A 624 7.94 -7.41 -8.45
N VAL A 625 6.95 -6.54 -8.62
CA VAL A 625 6.34 -5.78 -7.54
C VAL A 625 4.94 -6.32 -7.24
N ILE A 626 4.71 -6.64 -5.98
CA ILE A 626 3.39 -6.90 -5.40
C ILE A 626 2.70 -5.56 -5.17
N THR A 627 1.42 -5.44 -5.53
CA THR A 627 0.68 -4.16 -5.42
C THR A 627 -0.43 -4.16 -4.36
N VAL A 628 -0.67 -5.29 -3.69
CA VAL A 628 -1.72 -5.47 -2.67
C VAL A 628 -1.19 -6.44 -1.60
N PRO A 629 -1.46 -6.22 -0.30
CA PRO A 629 -2.20 -5.08 0.27
C PRO A 629 -1.35 -3.79 0.31
N VAL A 630 -0.03 -3.94 0.38
CA VAL A 630 0.95 -2.86 0.37
C VAL A 630 1.95 -3.11 -0.74
N VAL A 631 2.36 -2.07 -1.45
CA VAL A 631 3.29 -2.21 -2.59
C VAL A 631 4.69 -2.62 -2.13
N HIS A 632 5.22 -3.74 -2.62
CA HIS A 632 6.61 -4.13 -2.32
C HIS A 632 7.17 -5.14 -3.33
N PRO A 633 8.51 -5.20 -3.51
CA PRO A 633 9.17 -6.23 -4.30
C PRO A 633 8.99 -7.65 -3.73
N VAL A 634 8.82 -8.66 -4.59
CA VAL A 634 8.59 -10.07 -4.17
C VAL A 634 9.74 -10.63 -3.32
N ASP A 635 10.99 -10.34 -3.66
CA ASP A 635 12.19 -10.77 -2.95
C ASP A 635 12.67 -9.74 -1.88
N GLY A 636 11.92 -8.65 -1.73
CA GLY A 636 12.23 -7.51 -0.89
C GLY A 636 13.37 -6.60 -1.38
N LEU A 637 13.79 -6.71 -2.65
CA LEU A 637 14.85 -5.92 -3.31
C LEU A 637 16.21 -6.10 -2.63
N LYS A 638 17.04 -6.97 -3.21
CA LYS A 638 18.39 -7.26 -2.71
C LYS A 638 19.41 -6.24 -3.19
N VAL A 639 19.99 -5.49 -2.26
CA VAL A 639 20.90 -4.37 -2.57
C VAL A 639 22.12 -4.43 -1.67
N LYS A 640 23.28 -4.18 -2.27
CA LYS A 640 24.53 -3.99 -1.55
C LYS A 640 24.78 -2.50 -1.37
N PHE A 641 24.94 -2.06 -0.13
CA PHE A 641 25.31 -0.68 0.22
C PHE A 641 26.80 -0.58 0.49
N TYR A 642 27.37 0.56 0.17
CA TYR A 642 28.76 0.93 0.41
C TYR A 642 28.77 2.33 1.02
N GLY A 643 29.55 2.51 2.09
CA GLY A 643 29.81 3.83 2.64
C GLY A 643 30.61 4.65 1.63
N LEU A 644 30.25 5.91 1.45
CA LEU A 644 31.09 6.85 0.70
C LEU A 644 32.20 7.36 1.65
N ASP A 645 33.45 6.93 1.42
CA ASP A 645 34.59 7.68 1.92
C ASP A 645 34.62 9.03 1.19
N SER A 646 34.85 10.12 1.92
CA SER A 646 34.76 11.52 1.46
C SER A 646 35.55 11.85 0.16
N ASN A 647 36.47 10.97 -0.26
CA ASN A 647 37.32 11.13 -1.45
C ASN A 647 36.86 10.33 -2.69
N GLN A 648 35.76 9.56 -2.64
CA GLN A 648 35.30 8.71 -3.77
C GLN A 648 34.10 9.28 -4.54
N ASN A 649 33.86 10.60 -4.48
CA ASN A 649 32.73 11.26 -5.15
C ASN A 649 32.84 11.37 -6.68
N GLU A 650 33.90 10.84 -7.28
CA GLU A 650 33.96 10.62 -8.73
C GLU A 650 33.34 9.26 -9.05
N ILE A 651 32.12 9.25 -9.58
CA ILE A 651 31.63 8.08 -10.30
C ILE A 651 32.59 7.88 -11.47
N MET A 652 33.33 6.77 -11.47
CA MET A 652 34.02 6.31 -12.66
C MET A 652 32.99 6.25 -13.80
N ALA A 653 33.15 7.11 -14.80
CA ALA A 653 32.36 7.14 -16.03
C ALA A 653 32.55 5.89 -16.91
N LYS A 654 32.71 4.71 -16.32
CA LYS A 654 32.93 3.42 -16.97
C LYS A 654 31.77 2.44 -16.80
N SER A 655 30.54 2.95 -16.64
CA SER A 655 29.34 2.09 -16.67
C SER A 655 28.82 1.83 -18.09
N GLU A 656 29.43 2.39 -19.14
CA GLU A 656 29.13 2.00 -20.53
C GLU A 656 29.79 0.66 -20.94
N GLU A 657 30.83 0.19 -20.23
CA GLU A 657 31.47 -1.12 -20.54
C GLU A 657 30.77 -2.33 -19.89
N LEU A 658 29.94 -2.14 -18.86
CA LEU A 658 29.23 -3.25 -18.19
C LEU A 658 27.82 -3.51 -18.75
N LEU A 659 27.30 -2.64 -19.62
CA LEU A 659 26.08 -2.89 -20.40
C LEU A 659 26.34 -3.60 -21.74
N GLY A 660 27.58 -4.00 -22.02
CA GLY A 660 28.01 -4.71 -23.23
C GLY A 660 28.13 -6.24 -23.11
N ALA A 661 27.98 -6.81 -21.92
CA ALA A 661 27.98 -8.26 -21.69
C ALA A 661 26.99 -8.53 -20.55
N THR A 662 25.71 -8.82 -20.80
CA THR A 662 25.20 -10.04 -21.44
C THR A 662 23.74 -9.83 -21.82
N VAL A 663 23.38 -10.35 -23.00
CA VAL A 663 22.03 -10.54 -23.55
C VAL A 663 21.13 -11.34 -22.62
#